data_AF-A0A0D0C727-F1
#
_entry.id   AF-A0A0D0C727-F1
#
_cell.length_a   1.000
_cell.length_b   1.000
_cell.length_c   1.000
_cell.angle_alpha   90.00
_cell.angle_beta   90.00
_cell.angle_gamma   90.00
#
_symmetry.space_group_name_H-M   'P 1'
#
loop_
_entity.id
_entity.type
_entity.pdbx_description
1 polymer ?
#
loop_
_entity_poly.entity_id
_entity_poly.type
_entity_poly.pdbx_seq_one_letter_code
_entity_poly.pdbx_strand_id
1 'polypeptide(L)'
;MGQRHQAFIIARIVPHGSTDGKAYYRCLGALHHQWCYGSLPLRAANRFFELVKNPVNASIIRGELKSLHGKYGRYGQKPDLNAVPCPYSVFLLTCAFKIDFERSYVSGGPLQHGLLPANMGCWDGDNNDGLTILDITDPVNPSYAFCLGPETDADLGDEPCTAEDYLRAYFPDLGPASEDSADDATMLELVAKFDSLPFLTEEKLAEAWPDEFGSSKSPEGRRPAARKSVPKPLPDNPPSSGTIVPPLTDLVIEAAVARNLEYGTAEEMEHLVPSRTVEIKQVLRTHNPFPDNGLALLVSVLGEELKHTSGTLDLTGFSLSPDQLTSIVSELKNIRIVVLSQSPEVKIDHVRALLVAKPEIDRLELLDTGITEKALFSLLQEHAELFKRVSDIVHPYLCSLRRHLNPGSFHVFASQAESFIRFNESPGLMQAIPAWTPAKIVQNILEFLTILIDDKSQTSDNTQSILIPAALSAGLRKPGTPWKDASLPMLASSFGRLHLGGWLFLFKQKNAMMASMGRGSSESKYAFAKVLEHGVQAYDIKGFLDEMEKEGRGPLPGATIVQEFKNLVNSKGGSKAKKGSSEEDQPQALSDIMRALMGGLNMSDESSPDLEPKTSLFDSKEASKYVTELVRSATQKKNTSATKGPPMTL
;
A
#
# COMPACT_ATOMS: atom_id res chain seq x y z
N MET A 1 -16.93 25.87 -5.38
CA MET A 1 -15.85 25.43 -4.48
C MET A 1 -16.12 23.99 -4.13
N GLY A 2 -15.10 23.13 -4.05
CA GLY A 2 -15.31 21.69 -3.91
C GLY A 2 -15.57 21.28 -2.46
N GLN A 3 -16.33 20.20 -2.30
CA GLN A 3 -16.49 19.45 -1.05
C GLN A 3 -15.16 18.80 -0.67
N ARG A 4 -14.72 18.95 0.58
CA ARG A 4 -13.36 18.64 1.02
C ARG A 4 -13.37 17.92 2.36
N HIS A 5 -12.61 16.83 2.39
CA HIS A 5 -12.52 15.94 3.53
C HIS A 5 -11.07 15.66 3.86
N GLN A 6 -10.77 15.48 5.13
CA GLN A 6 -9.44 15.11 5.58
C GLN A 6 -9.44 13.78 6.32
N ALA A 7 -8.42 12.98 6.06
CA ALA A 7 -8.20 11.72 6.73
C ALA A 7 -6.90 11.77 7.53
N PHE A 8 -6.95 11.38 8.79
CA PHE A 8 -5.84 11.40 9.73
C PHE A 8 -5.50 9.99 10.20
N ILE A 9 -4.20 9.72 10.32
CA ILE A 9 -3.68 8.52 10.97
C ILE A 9 -3.15 8.94 12.34
N ILE A 10 -3.61 8.28 13.39
CA ILE A 10 -3.07 8.43 14.73
C ILE A 10 -2.50 7.11 15.24
N ALA A 11 -1.56 7.17 16.18
CA ALA A 11 -1.17 6.01 16.95
C ALA A 11 -0.57 6.42 18.29
N ARG A 12 -0.50 5.49 19.25
CA ARG A 12 0.20 5.67 20.51
C ARG A 12 1.70 5.50 20.31
N ILE A 13 2.47 6.53 20.64
CA ILE A 13 3.95 6.48 20.65
C ILE A 13 4.50 6.92 22.01
N VAL A 14 5.59 6.29 22.45
CA VAL A 14 6.33 6.74 23.64
C VAL A 14 7.04 8.06 23.32
N PRO A 15 6.75 9.16 24.04
CA PRO A 15 7.39 10.45 23.77
C PRO A 15 8.89 10.46 24.12
N HIS A 16 9.62 11.38 23.50
CA HIS A 16 11.01 11.67 23.85
C HIS A 16 11.12 12.08 25.32
N GLY A 17 12.09 11.48 26.03
CA GLY A 17 12.34 11.76 27.44
C GLY A 17 11.31 11.19 28.41
N SER A 18 10.35 10.36 27.95
CA SER A 18 9.45 9.64 28.86
C SER A 18 10.24 8.70 29.77
N THR A 19 10.01 8.82 31.08
CA THR A 19 10.64 7.99 32.11
C THR A 19 9.78 6.81 32.54
N ASP A 20 8.47 6.88 32.28
CA ASP A 20 7.48 5.86 32.64
C ASP A 20 7.19 4.89 31.50
N GLY A 21 7.74 5.12 30.31
CA GLY A 21 7.48 4.33 29.10
C GLY A 21 6.05 4.47 28.58
N LYS A 22 5.27 5.43 29.09
CA LYS A 22 3.87 5.59 28.71
C LYS A 22 3.75 6.16 27.29
N ALA A 23 3.01 5.44 26.45
CA ALA A 23 2.68 5.89 25.11
C ALA A 23 1.46 6.82 25.11
N TYR A 24 1.43 7.80 24.21
CA TYR A 24 0.34 8.77 24.03
C TYR A 24 -0.03 8.88 22.57
N TYR A 25 -1.29 9.19 22.27
CA TYR A 25 -1.71 9.41 20.89
C TYR A 25 -0.99 10.60 20.24
N ARG A 26 -0.60 10.41 18.98
CA ARG A 26 -0.06 11.44 18.08
C ARG A 26 -0.61 11.23 16.68
N CYS A 27 -0.88 12.33 15.97
CA CYS A 27 -1.05 12.31 14.52
C CYS A 27 0.27 11.93 13.85
N LEU A 28 0.22 10.92 12.97
CA LEU A 28 1.37 10.37 12.25
C LEU A 28 1.26 10.54 10.73
N GLY A 29 0.16 11.12 10.26
CA GLY A 29 -0.08 11.32 8.85
C GLY A 29 -1.44 11.93 8.60
N ALA A 30 -1.54 12.74 7.57
CA ALA A 30 -2.77 13.40 7.19
C ALA A 30 -2.88 13.48 5.65
N LEU A 31 -4.10 13.33 5.15
CA LEU A 31 -4.43 13.34 3.73
C LEU A 31 -5.64 14.25 3.50
N HIS A 32 -5.48 15.21 2.59
CA HIS A 32 -6.56 15.98 2.02
C HIS A 32 -7.14 15.27 0.79
N HIS A 33 -8.46 15.20 0.70
CA HIS A 33 -9.18 14.64 -0.43
C HIS A 33 -10.31 15.57 -0.89
N GLN A 34 -10.38 15.80 -2.21
CA GLN A 34 -11.44 16.60 -2.82
C GLN A 34 -12.54 15.68 -3.35
N TRP A 35 -13.79 16.06 -3.10
CA TRP A 35 -14.98 15.31 -3.49
C TRP A 35 -15.12 13.96 -2.77
N CYS A 36 -14.77 13.93 -1.48
CA CYS A 36 -14.94 12.75 -0.62
C CYS A 36 -15.96 13.06 0.48
N TYR A 37 -17.23 12.74 0.25
CA TYR A 37 -18.34 13.03 1.15
C TYR A 37 -19.38 11.89 1.08
N GLY A 38 -20.46 11.97 1.86
CA GLY A 38 -21.49 10.92 1.89
C GLY A 38 -20.90 9.57 2.30
N SER A 39 -21.14 8.50 1.53
CA SER A 39 -20.59 7.18 1.88
C SER A 39 -19.09 7.01 1.58
N LEU A 40 -18.44 7.93 0.85
CA LEU A 40 -17.06 7.76 0.38
C LEU A 40 -16.03 7.63 1.52
N PRO A 41 -16.05 8.47 2.58
CA PRO A 41 -15.11 8.33 3.69
C PRO A 41 -15.21 6.99 4.42
N LEU A 42 -16.43 6.45 4.60
CA LEU A 42 -16.63 5.13 5.22
C LEU A 42 -16.08 4.02 4.33
N ARG A 43 -16.33 4.09 3.01
CA ARG A 43 -15.79 3.11 2.06
C ARG A 43 -14.26 3.14 2.06
N ALA A 44 -13.67 4.33 2.07
CA ALA A 44 -12.23 4.52 2.13
C ALA A 44 -11.61 4.02 3.45
N ALA A 45 -12.22 4.34 4.59
CA ALA A 45 -11.80 3.85 5.89
C ALA A 45 -11.88 2.31 5.97
N ASN A 46 -12.95 1.71 5.44
CA ASN A 46 -13.07 0.25 5.38
C ASN A 46 -11.95 -0.37 4.52
N ARG A 47 -11.69 0.18 3.32
CA ARG A 47 -10.56 -0.29 2.49
C ARG A 47 -9.22 -0.14 3.20
N PHE A 48 -9.00 0.97 3.90
CA PHE A 48 -7.80 1.19 4.69
C PHE A 48 -7.64 0.13 5.78
N PHE A 49 -8.70 -0.21 6.52
CA PHE A 49 -8.66 -1.24 7.55
C PHE A 49 -8.30 -2.62 7.02
N GLU A 50 -8.85 -3.00 5.87
CA GLU A 50 -8.51 -4.27 5.22
C GLU A 50 -7.03 -4.29 4.80
N LEU A 51 -6.54 -3.17 4.23
CA LEU A 51 -5.14 -3.02 3.86
C LEU A 51 -4.21 -3.10 5.08
N VAL A 52 -4.49 -2.41 6.19
CA VAL A 52 -3.59 -2.43 7.36
C VAL A 52 -3.63 -3.75 8.12
N LYS A 53 -4.75 -4.49 8.06
CA LYS A 53 -4.90 -5.83 8.65
C LYS A 53 -4.12 -6.90 7.89
N ASN A 54 -3.77 -6.68 6.62
CA ASN A 54 -2.90 -7.59 5.88
C ASN A 54 -1.59 -7.80 6.66
N PRO A 55 -1.16 -9.06 6.93
CA PRO A 55 -0.01 -9.32 7.80
C PRO A 55 1.30 -8.63 7.39
N VAL A 56 1.56 -8.53 6.08
CA VAL A 56 2.76 -7.87 5.56
C VAL A 56 2.69 -6.36 5.82
N ASN A 57 1.56 -5.74 5.50
CA ASN A 57 1.35 -4.32 5.71
C ASN A 57 1.41 -3.98 7.20
N ALA A 58 0.75 -4.78 8.05
CA ALA A 58 0.80 -4.64 9.51
C ALA A 58 2.23 -4.71 10.05
N SER A 59 3.06 -5.62 9.53
CA SER A 59 4.47 -5.75 9.92
C SER A 59 5.26 -4.49 9.60
N ILE A 60 5.09 -3.92 8.41
CA ILE A 60 5.75 -2.67 8.00
C ILE A 60 5.29 -1.51 8.88
N ILE A 61 3.98 -1.39 9.14
CA ILE A 61 3.40 -0.34 10.00
C ILE A 61 3.99 -0.43 11.42
N ARG A 62 4.06 -1.62 12.01
CA ARG A 62 4.69 -1.82 13.33
C ARG A 62 6.15 -1.40 13.33
N GLY A 63 6.88 -1.68 12.24
CA GLY A 63 8.25 -1.19 12.03
C GLY A 63 8.32 0.34 12.03
N GLU A 64 7.41 1.03 11.32
CA GLU A 64 7.32 2.49 11.35
C GLU A 64 7.04 3.00 12.77
N LEU A 65 6.04 2.47 13.48
CA LEU A 65 5.67 2.89 14.83
C LEU A 65 6.80 2.69 15.84
N LYS A 66 7.44 1.51 15.81
CA LYS A 66 8.60 1.20 16.64
C LYS A 66 9.73 2.19 16.42
N SER A 67 9.95 2.59 15.17
CA SER A 67 10.97 3.57 14.83
C SER A 67 10.70 4.97 15.39
N LEU A 68 9.47 5.30 15.81
CA LEU A 68 9.12 6.61 16.36
C LEU A 68 9.24 6.68 17.88
N HIS A 69 9.20 5.55 18.59
CA HIS A 69 9.27 5.52 20.05
C HIS A 69 10.54 6.22 20.58
N GLY A 70 10.35 7.14 21.53
CA GLY A 70 11.40 7.90 22.19
C GLY A 70 12.03 9.03 21.35
N LYS A 71 11.60 9.24 20.09
CA LYS A 71 12.21 10.23 19.19
C LYS A 71 11.57 11.60 19.22
N TYR A 72 10.26 11.69 19.42
CA TYR A 72 9.49 12.93 19.26
C TYR A 72 8.72 13.28 20.53
N GLY A 73 8.50 14.58 20.76
CA GLY A 73 7.71 15.07 21.89
C GLY A 73 6.22 14.79 21.76
N ARG A 74 5.42 15.26 22.73
CA ARG A 74 3.94 15.32 22.60
C ARG A 74 3.53 16.47 21.67
N TYR A 75 2.22 16.58 21.37
CA TYR A 75 1.71 17.65 20.51
C TYR A 75 2.17 19.02 21.05
N GLY A 76 2.69 19.88 20.15
CA GLY A 76 3.29 21.16 20.51
C GLY A 76 4.62 21.10 21.28
N GLN A 77 5.21 19.93 21.53
CA GLN A 77 6.44 19.76 22.30
C GLN A 77 7.61 19.25 21.44
N LYS A 78 8.83 19.67 21.81
CA LYS A 78 10.08 19.26 21.15
C LYS A 78 10.54 17.85 21.60
N PRO A 79 11.27 17.10 20.76
CA PRO A 79 11.55 17.37 19.35
C PRO A 79 10.28 17.27 18.49
N ASP A 80 10.16 18.14 17.49
CA ASP A 80 8.99 18.16 16.61
C ASP A 80 8.95 16.93 15.72
N LEU A 81 7.73 16.49 15.43
CA LEU A 81 7.48 15.42 14.49
C LEU A 81 7.78 15.89 13.06
N ASN A 82 8.41 15.03 12.27
CA ASN A 82 8.54 15.24 10.83
C ASN A 82 7.15 15.41 10.19
N ALA A 83 7.06 16.14 9.07
CA ALA A 83 5.79 16.35 8.37
C ALA A 83 5.10 15.04 7.94
N VAL A 84 5.87 14.00 7.60
CA VAL A 84 5.36 12.67 7.23
C VAL A 84 6.22 11.61 7.94
N PRO A 85 5.94 11.29 9.22
CA PRO A 85 6.76 10.38 10.02
C PRO A 85 6.52 8.90 9.66
N CYS A 86 5.33 8.57 9.13
CA CYS A 86 4.94 7.23 8.69
C CYS A 86 4.61 7.22 7.17
N PRO A 87 5.62 7.40 6.31
CA PRO A 87 5.44 7.44 4.85
C PRO A 87 4.67 6.25 4.27
N TYR A 88 4.91 5.04 4.77
CA TYR A 88 4.25 3.83 4.28
C TYR A 88 2.77 3.80 4.70
N SER A 89 2.46 4.10 5.97
CA SER A 89 1.09 4.16 6.47
C SER A 89 0.26 5.21 5.72
N VAL A 90 0.84 6.38 5.43
CA VAL A 90 0.21 7.45 4.64
C VAL A 90 0.03 7.06 3.18
N PHE A 91 0.94 6.27 2.62
CA PHE A 91 0.76 5.71 1.28
C PHE A 91 -0.46 4.78 1.22
N LEU A 92 -0.62 3.88 2.20
CA LEU A 92 -1.80 3.01 2.28
C LEU A 92 -3.09 3.81 2.43
N LEU A 93 -3.08 4.86 3.27
CA LEU A 93 -4.22 5.78 3.40
C LEU A 93 -4.57 6.41 2.06
N THR A 94 -3.56 6.88 1.34
CA THR A 94 -3.76 7.49 0.02
C THR A 94 -4.35 6.49 -0.97
N CYS A 95 -3.83 5.26 -1.02
CA CYS A 95 -4.39 4.19 -1.85
C CYS A 95 -5.87 3.95 -1.52
N ALA A 96 -6.22 3.82 -0.23
CA ALA A 96 -7.58 3.53 0.20
C ALA A 96 -8.58 4.65 -0.14
N PHE A 97 -8.16 5.91 -0.05
CA PHE A 97 -9.01 7.07 -0.31
C PHE A 97 -9.09 7.45 -1.79
N LYS A 98 -8.06 7.14 -2.58
CA LYS A 98 -7.98 7.55 -3.99
C LYS A 98 -8.21 6.43 -4.99
N ILE A 99 -8.24 5.16 -4.58
CA ILE A 99 -8.38 4.03 -5.51
C ILE A 99 -9.35 2.99 -4.94
N ASP A 100 -10.22 2.47 -5.79
CA ASP A 100 -11.01 1.26 -5.57
C ASP A 100 -11.10 0.52 -6.92
N PHE A 101 -10.34 -0.57 -7.05
CA PHE A 101 -10.24 -1.34 -8.28
C PHE A 101 -11.52 -2.11 -8.57
N GLU A 102 -12.24 -2.53 -7.53
CA GLU A 102 -13.51 -3.24 -7.64
C GLU A 102 -14.62 -2.35 -8.19
N ARG A 103 -14.54 -1.03 -7.98
CA ARG A 103 -15.52 -0.05 -8.46
C ARG A 103 -15.00 0.83 -9.61
N SER A 104 -13.85 0.52 -10.19
CA SER A 104 -13.16 1.38 -11.19
C SER A 104 -13.03 2.84 -10.75
N TYR A 105 -12.90 3.09 -9.44
CA TYR A 105 -12.82 4.45 -8.89
C TYR A 105 -11.36 4.85 -8.71
N VAL A 106 -11.03 6.00 -9.29
CA VAL A 106 -9.75 6.70 -9.06
C VAL A 106 -10.05 8.17 -8.86
N SER A 107 -9.38 8.80 -7.91
CA SER A 107 -9.57 10.23 -7.64
C SER A 107 -8.31 10.93 -7.18
N GLY A 108 -8.30 12.25 -7.36
CA GLY A 108 -7.20 13.11 -6.95
C GLY A 108 -5.92 12.98 -7.80
N GLY A 109 -4.94 13.81 -7.46
CA GLY A 109 -3.63 13.80 -8.11
C GLY A 109 -2.62 12.85 -7.48
N PRO A 110 -1.32 13.04 -7.78
CA PRO A 110 -0.21 12.31 -7.17
C PRO A 110 -0.29 12.29 -5.63
N LEU A 111 0.44 11.36 -5.02
CA LEU A 111 0.53 11.22 -3.56
C LEU A 111 0.73 12.59 -2.88
N GLN A 112 1.71 13.36 -3.35
CA GLN A 112 2.17 14.62 -2.77
C GLN A 112 1.09 15.71 -2.72
N HIS A 113 0.12 15.70 -3.64
CA HIS A 113 -0.88 16.77 -3.74
C HIS A 113 -1.91 16.73 -2.60
N GLY A 114 -2.08 15.58 -1.95
CA GLY A 114 -2.99 15.44 -0.81
C GLY A 114 -2.27 15.42 0.54
N LEU A 115 -0.94 15.36 0.58
CA LEU A 115 -0.24 15.18 1.86
C LEU A 115 -0.34 16.43 2.72
N LEU A 116 -0.71 16.22 3.97
CA LEU A 116 -0.78 17.24 5.00
C LEU A 116 0.26 16.96 6.11
N PRO A 117 0.83 17.99 6.76
CA PRO A 117 1.82 17.78 7.82
C PRO A 117 1.22 17.10 9.05
N ALA A 118 1.86 16.05 9.57
CA ALA A 118 1.40 15.33 10.76
C ALA A 118 1.42 16.16 12.06
N ASN A 119 2.06 17.33 12.06
CA ASN A 119 2.12 18.23 13.20
C ASN A 119 1.06 19.35 13.18
N MET A 120 0.16 19.38 12.19
CA MET A 120 -0.95 20.33 12.15
C MET A 120 -2.10 19.93 13.10
N GLY A 121 -2.93 20.91 13.47
CA GLY A 121 -4.26 20.67 14.04
C GLY A 121 -5.18 19.99 13.05
N CYS A 122 -6.10 19.14 13.51
CA CYS A 122 -7.02 18.45 12.62
C CYS A 122 -8.02 19.38 11.91
N TRP A 123 -8.18 20.62 12.37
CA TRP A 123 -9.02 21.65 11.74
C TRP A 123 -8.22 22.77 11.06
N ASP A 124 -6.88 22.69 11.02
CA ASP A 124 -6.04 23.74 10.42
C ASP A 124 -6.10 23.77 8.88
N GLY A 125 -6.70 22.76 8.25
CA GLY A 125 -6.82 22.68 6.80
C GLY A 125 -8.24 22.92 6.27
N ASP A 126 -8.39 22.79 4.96
CA ASP A 126 -9.68 22.95 4.25
C ASP A 126 -10.44 21.61 4.28
N ASN A 127 -11.39 21.46 5.21
CA ASN A 127 -12.09 20.19 5.54
C ASN A 127 -13.59 20.38 5.79
N ASN A 128 -14.24 21.17 4.95
CA ASN A 128 -15.61 21.62 5.15
C ASN A 128 -16.66 20.50 5.29
N ASP A 129 -16.41 19.30 4.75
CA ASP A 129 -17.29 18.12 4.90
C ASP A 129 -16.98 17.29 6.15
N GLY A 130 -15.77 17.40 6.69
CA GLY A 130 -15.39 16.75 7.93
C GLY A 130 -14.10 15.94 7.87
N LEU A 131 -14.00 15.05 8.85
CA LEU A 131 -12.80 14.30 9.19
C LEU A 131 -13.05 12.80 9.28
N THR A 132 -12.03 12.03 8.89
CA THR A 132 -11.90 10.62 9.24
C THR A 132 -10.62 10.42 10.03
N ILE A 133 -10.71 9.84 11.22
CA ILE A 133 -9.56 9.61 12.11
C ILE A 133 -9.41 8.10 12.30
N LEU A 134 -8.22 7.59 11.98
CA LEU A 134 -7.92 6.16 11.93
C LEU A 134 -6.75 5.86 12.87
N ASP A 135 -6.96 4.99 13.84
CA ASP A 135 -5.93 4.56 14.78
C ASP A 135 -5.27 3.26 14.30
N ILE A 136 -3.96 3.31 14.13
CA ILE A 136 -3.13 2.18 13.69
C ILE A 136 -2.19 1.67 14.79
N THR A 137 -2.42 2.04 16.06
CA THR A 137 -1.61 1.58 17.21
C THR A 137 -1.45 0.06 17.20
N ASP A 138 -2.54 -0.66 16.93
CA ASP A 138 -2.51 -2.06 16.53
C ASP A 138 -3.14 -2.20 15.14
N PRO A 139 -2.36 -2.41 14.06
CA PRO A 139 -2.88 -2.50 12.71
C PRO A 139 -3.86 -3.67 12.49
N VAL A 140 -3.81 -4.69 13.35
CA VAL A 140 -4.73 -5.85 13.27
C VAL A 140 -6.07 -5.53 13.96
N ASN A 141 -6.06 -4.62 14.93
CA ASN A 141 -7.24 -4.16 15.67
C ASN A 141 -7.37 -2.63 15.60
N PRO A 142 -7.54 -2.04 14.40
CA PRO A 142 -7.60 -0.60 14.25
C PRO A 142 -8.89 -0.03 14.83
N SER A 143 -8.86 1.24 15.24
CA SER A 143 -10.02 1.97 15.75
C SER A 143 -10.30 3.24 14.96
N TYR A 144 -11.48 3.82 15.10
CA TYR A 144 -11.91 4.92 14.22
C TYR A 144 -12.81 5.96 14.90
N ALA A 145 -12.83 7.17 14.34
CA ALA A 145 -13.89 8.15 14.54
C ALA A 145 -14.09 8.98 13.26
N PHE A 146 -15.28 9.52 13.08
CA PHE A 146 -15.56 10.57 12.12
C PHE A 146 -15.88 11.87 12.86
N CYS A 147 -15.69 13.02 12.22
CA CYS A 147 -16.21 14.30 12.69
C CYS A 147 -16.91 14.98 11.52
N LEU A 148 -18.07 15.59 11.75
CA LEU A 148 -18.75 16.34 10.69
C LEU A 148 -18.13 17.72 10.52
N GLY A 149 -18.07 18.17 9.26
CA GLY A 149 -17.60 19.50 8.95
C GLY A 149 -18.70 20.56 9.07
N PRO A 150 -18.33 21.84 9.03
CA PRO A 150 -19.27 22.96 9.17
C PRO A 150 -20.30 23.06 8.02
N GLU A 151 -20.05 22.43 6.87
CA GLU A 151 -20.98 22.41 5.73
C GLU A 151 -21.95 21.23 5.77
N THR A 152 -21.84 20.32 6.73
CA THR A 152 -22.85 19.27 6.91
C THR A 152 -24.06 19.85 7.67
N ASP A 153 -25.27 19.69 7.14
CA ASP A 153 -26.51 20.25 7.73
C ASP A 153 -26.90 19.61 9.09
N ALA A 154 -26.16 18.60 9.56
CA ALA A 154 -26.44 17.89 10.80
C ALA A 154 -25.84 18.58 12.05
N ASP A 155 -26.60 18.61 13.14
CA ASP A 155 -26.23 19.27 14.39
C ASP A 155 -25.43 18.36 15.34
N LEU A 156 -24.38 17.70 14.82
CA LEU A 156 -23.47 16.89 15.64
C LEU A 156 -22.20 17.66 16.07
N GLY A 157 -21.99 18.87 15.53
CA GLY A 157 -20.84 19.72 15.86
C GLY A 157 -19.48 19.06 15.60
N ASP A 158 -18.45 19.53 16.31
CA ASP A 158 -17.07 19.01 16.22
C ASP A 158 -16.88 17.66 16.96
N GLU A 159 -17.95 17.06 17.49
CA GLU A 159 -17.86 15.84 18.30
C GLU A 159 -17.54 14.60 17.42
N PRO A 160 -16.71 13.67 17.92
CA PRO A 160 -16.52 12.41 17.22
C PRO A 160 -17.83 11.61 17.15
N CYS A 161 -18.09 11.01 15.99
CA CYS A 161 -19.31 10.25 15.71
C CYS A 161 -19.01 8.90 15.05
N THR A 162 -19.95 7.96 15.20
CA THR A 162 -19.83 6.61 14.64
C THR A 162 -20.04 6.62 13.13
N ALA A 163 -19.76 5.51 12.46
CA ALA A 163 -20.05 5.36 11.03
C ALA A 163 -21.55 5.55 10.72
N GLU A 164 -22.43 5.03 11.59
CA GLU A 164 -23.88 5.18 11.45
C GLU A 164 -24.31 6.65 11.57
N ASP A 165 -23.84 7.34 12.62
CA ASP A 165 -24.14 8.76 12.84
C ASP A 165 -23.69 9.62 11.66
N TYR A 166 -22.46 9.38 11.18
CA TYR A 166 -21.90 10.09 10.05
C TYR A 166 -22.75 9.89 8.80
N LEU A 167 -23.16 8.65 8.51
CA LEU A 167 -23.92 8.35 7.30
C LEU A 167 -25.34 8.92 7.39
N ARG A 168 -26.01 8.83 8.55
CA ARG A 168 -27.33 9.42 8.77
C ARG A 168 -27.34 10.94 8.65
N ALA A 169 -26.20 11.61 8.87
CA ALA A 169 -26.08 13.04 8.62
C ALA A 169 -26.21 13.41 7.14
N TYR A 170 -25.76 12.54 6.24
CA TYR A 170 -25.90 12.71 4.79
C TYR A 170 -27.19 12.08 4.23
N PHE A 171 -27.67 11.03 4.88
CA PHE A 171 -28.84 10.25 4.47
C PHE A 171 -29.81 10.08 5.66
N PRO A 172 -30.57 11.13 6.03
CA PRO A 172 -31.44 11.10 7.23
C PRO A 172 -32.53 10.03 7.15
N ASP A 173 -32.98 9.73 5.92
CA ASP A 173 -34.02 8.75 5.63
C ASP A 173 -33.47 7.32 5.49
N LEU A 174 -32.21 7.08 5.89
CA LEU A 174 -31.63 5.73 5.92
C LEU A 174 -32.41 4.86 6.93
N GLY A 175 -33.48 4.24 6.43
CA GLY A 175 -34.38 3.37 7.16
C GLY A 175 -33.88 1.92 7.18
N PRO A 176 -34.59 1.01 7.87
CA PRO A 176 -34.36 -0.42 7.69
C PRO A 176 -34.51 -0.75 6.22
N ALA A 177 -33.56 -1.51 5.64
CA ALA A 177 -33.52 -1.85 4.22
C ALA A 177 -34.92 -2.17 3.70
N SER A 178 -35.53 -1.23 2.99
CA SER A 178 -36.77 -1.48 2.28
C SER A 178 -36.41 -2.29 1.04
N GLU A 179 -37.27 -3.22 0.63
CA GLU A 179 -36.99 -4.08 -0.54
C GLU A 179 -36.76 -3.29 -1.84
N ASP A 180 -37.08 -1.99 -1.85
CA ASP A 180 -37.05 -1.11 -3.02
C ASP A 180 -35.77 -0.25 -3.16
N SER A 181 -34.89 -0.17 -2.14
CA SER A 181 -33.63 0.63 -2.21
C SER A 181 -32.37 -0.21 -2.00
N ALA A 182 -31.84 -0.77 -3.10
CA ALA A 182 -30.57 -1.52 -3.11
C ALA A 182 -29.38 -0.72 -2.54
N ASP A 183 -29.44 0.61 -2.63
CA ASP A 183 -28.41 1.51 -2.14
C ASP A 183 -28.41 1.61 -0.61
N ASP A 184 -29.59 1.65 0.03
CA ASP A 184 -29.70 1.67 1.50
C ASP A 184 -29.18 0.36 2.09
N ALA A 185 -29.48 -0.78 1.47
CA ALA A 185 -28.94 -2.07 1.88
C ALA A 185 -27.40 -2.08 1.83
N THR A 186 -26.81 -1.55 0.75
CA THR A 186 -25.35 -1.44 0.60
C THR A 186 -24.73 -0.50 1.64
N MET A 187 -25.43 0.59 1.99
CA MET A 187 -24.99 1.54 3.01
C MET A 187 -25.07 0.95 4.43
N LEU A 188 -26.14 0.23 4.75
CA LEU A 188 -26.28 -0.48 6.03
C LEU A 188 -25.25 -1.59 6.18
N GLU A 189 -24.97 -2.36 5.11
CA GLU A 189 -23.88 -3.33 5.10
C GLU A 189 -22.51 -2.68 5.33
N LEU A 190 -22.31 -1.46 4.83
CA LEU A 190 -21.09 -0.71 5.07
C LEU A 190 -20.98 -0.28 6.53
N VAL A 191 -22.06 0.23 7.14
CA VAL A 191 -22.09 0.59 8.57
C VAL A 191 -21.80 -0.63 9.44
N ALA A 192 -22.42 -1.77 9.14
CA ALA A 192 -22.25 -3.02 9.91
C ALA A 192 -20.77 -3.48 9.99
N LYS A 193 -19.93 -3.14 9.01
CA LYS A 193 -18.48 -3.44 9.06
C LYS A 193 -17.75 -2.69 10.17
N PHE A 194 -18.28 -1.54 10.60
CA PHE A 194 -17.71 -0.71 11.64
C PHE A 194 -18.22 -1.06 13.05
N ASP A 195 -19.32 -1.81 13.19
CA ASP A 195 -19.88 -2.21 14.49
C ASP A 195 -18.91 -3.03 15.35
N SER A 196 -18.04 -3.79 14.68
CA SER A 196 -17.00 -4.60 15.34
C SER A 196 -15.72 -3.83 15.66
N LEU A 197 -15.57 -2.60 15.13
CA LEU A 197 -14.36 -1.82 15.29
C LEU A 197 -14.47 -0.92 16.53
N PRO A 198 -13.41 -0.82 17.34
CA PRO A 198 -13.42 0.11 18.47
C PRO A 198 -13.60 1.55 18.00
N PHE A 199 -14.39 2.30 18.77
CA PHE A 199 -14.62 3.73 18.55
C PHE A 199 -13.57 4.58 19.29
N LEU A 200 -13.07 5.64 18.64
CA LEU A 200 -12.17 6.63 19.22
C LEU A 200 -12.97 7.71 19.93
N THR A 201 -12.83 7.77 21.25
CA THR A 201 -13.53 8.75 22.08
C THR A 201 -12.86 10.13 22.03
N GLU A 202 -13.59 11.17 22.45
CA GLU A 202 -13.08 12.55 22.53
C GLU A 202 -11.82 12.63 23.39
N GLU A 203 -11.71 11.85 24.48
CA GLU A 203 -10.51 11.84 25.33
C GLU A 203 -9.27 11.32 24.60
N LYS A 204 -9.44 10.31 23.73
CA LYS A 204 -8.34 9.81 22.90
C LYS A 204 -7.93 10.83 21.84
N LEU A 205 -8.89 11.55 21.26
CA LEU A 205 -8.60 12.63 20.31
C LEU A 205 -7.93 13.82 21.00
N ALA A 206 -8.30 14.14 22.25
CA ALA A 206 -7.66 15.17 23.06
C ALA A 206 -6.21 14.84 23.45
N GLU A 207 -5.82 13.56 23.47
CA GLU A 207 -4.40 13.19 23.58
C GLU A 207 -3.61 13.58 22.32
N ALA A 208 -4.21 13.40 21.13
CA ALA A 208 -3.58 13.72 19.84
C ALA A 208 -3.57 15.23 19.54
N TRP A 209 -4.68 15.92 19.83
CA TRP A 209 -4.90 17.35 19.60
C TRP A 209 -5.56 18.02 20.83
N PRO A 210 -4.77 18.34 21.86
CA PRO A 210 -5.28 18.93 23.10
C PRO A 210 -6.01 20.27 22.91
N ASP A 211 -5.57 21.09 21.96
CA ASP A 211 -6.15 22.42 21.73
C ASP A 211 -7.52 22.35 21.04
N GLU A 212 -7.82 21.24 20.36
CA GLU A 212 -9.04 21.06 19.57
C GLU A 212 -10.12 20.22 20.30
N PHE A 213 -9.72 19.23 21.11
CA PHE A 213 -10.66 18.37 21.85
C PHE A 213 -10.53 18.48 23.38
N GLY A 214 -9.62 19.32 23.89
CA GLY A 214 -9.42 19.49 25.33
C GLY A 214 -10.51 20.29 26.04
N SER A 215 -10.58 20.12 27.37
CA SER A 215 -11.57 20.74 28.26
C SER A 215 -11.51 22.28 28.34
N SER A 216 -10.50 22.90 27.73
CA SER A 216 -10.30 24.35 27.70
C SER A 216 -11.13 25.09 26.64
N LYS A 217 -11.90 24.39 25.79
CA LYS A 217 -12.87 25.06 24.91
C LYS A 217 -13.99 25.67 25.77
N SER A 218 -14.11 27.00 25.75
CA SER A 218 -15.25 27.71 26.33
C SER A 218 -16.56 27.10 25.80
N PRO A 219 -17.56 26.81 26.66
CA PRO A 219 -18.86 26.34 26.22
C PRO A 219 -19.58 27.31 25.28
N GLU A 220 -19.12 28.56 25.16
CA GLU A 220 -19.71 29.60 24.29
C GLU A 220 -19.58 29.32 22.77
N GLY A 221 -18.76 28.35 22.36
CA GLY A 221 -18.63 27.92 20.96
C GLY A 221 -19.25 26.55 20.64
N ARG A 222 -19.69 25.78 21.66
CA ARG A 222 -20.29 24.46 21.43
C ARG A 222 -21.76 24.64 21.04
N ARG A 223 -22.14 24.25 19.81
CA ARG A 223 -23.56 24.04 19.49
C ARG A 223 -24.11 22.98 20.46
N PRO A 224 -25.27 23.22 21.10
CA PRO A 224 -25.82 22.28 22.07
C PRO A 224 -26.24 20.99 21.36
N ALA A 225 -25.47 19.92 21.57
CA ALA A 225 -25.74 18.61 20.98
C ALA A 225 -27.10 18.05 21.45
N ALA A 226 -28.01 17.83 20.52
CA ALA A 226 -29.21 17.04 20.75
C ALA A 226 -28.90 15.55 20.52
N ARG A 227 -28.34 14.85 21.51
CA ARG A 227 -28.11 13.40 21.42
C ARG A 227 -29.00 12.55 22.33
N LYS A 228 -29.57 11.50 21.72
CA LYS A 228 -30.01 10.27 22.39
C LYS A 228 -28.77 9.37 22.60
N SER A 229 -28.49 9.06 23.87
CA SER A 229 -27.63 7.97 24.38
C SER A 229 -26.60 7.33 23.43
N VAL A 230 -25.34 7.72 23.59
CA VAL A 230 -24.15 6.99 23.11
C VAL A 230 -24.17 5.54 23.67
N PRO A 231 -23.85 4.51 22.87
CA PRO A 231 -23.61 3.16 23.39
C PRO A 231 -22.50 3.19 24.45
N LYS A 232 -22.75 2.56 25.60
CA LYS A 232 -21.74 2.46 26.66
C LYS A 232 -20.46 1.79 26.12
N PRO A 233 -19.27 2.32 26.44
CA PRO A 233 -18.03 1.63 26.14
C PRO A 233 -18.07 0.23 26.76
N LEU A 234 -17.69 -0.78 25.96
CA LEU A 234 -17.38 -2.10 26.49
C LEU A 234 -16.27 -1.94 27.54
N PRO A 235 -16.40 -2.55 28.73
CA PRO A 235 -15.39 -2.41 29.76
C PRO A 235 -14.07 -3.02 29.29
N ASP A 236 -13.03 -2.19 29.27
CA ASP A 236 -11.63 -2.63 29.22
C ASP A 236 -11.38 -3.46 30.48
N ASN A 237 -11.43 -4.79 30.35
CA ASN A 237 -10.95 -5.67 31.39
C ASN A 237 -9.43 -5.52 31.48
N PRO A 238 -8.85 -5.07 32.61
CA PRO A 238 -7.43 -5.18 32.81
C PRO A 238 -7.07 -6.68 32.80
N PRO A 239 -5.97 -7.09 32.13
CA PRO A 239 -5.51 -8.46 32.27
C PRO A 239 -5.18 -8.69 33.73
N SER A 240 -5.98 -9.56 34.36
CA SER A 240 -5.67 -10.10 35.67
C SER A 240 -4.32 -10.81 35.56
N SER A 241 -3.28 -10.16 36.09
CA SER A 241 -1.98 -10.77 36.33
C SER A 241 -2.10 -11.78 37.46
N GLY A 242 -2.78 -12.87 37.18
CA GLY A 242 -2.62 -14.12 37.91
C GLY A 242 -1.24 -14.64 37.56
N THR A 243 -0.38 -14.82 38.56
CA THR A 243 0.82 -15.65 38.47
C THR A 243 0.39 -17.07 38.14
N ILE A 244 0.24 -17.34 36.84
CA ILE A 244 0.07 -18.68 36.29
C ILE A 244 1.41 -19.37 36.51
N VAL A 245 1.45 -20.26 37.50
CA VAL A 245 2.55 -21.20 37.63
C VAL A 245 2.56 -22.04 36.34
N PRO A 246 3.63 -22.01 35.53
CA PRO A 246 3.65 -22.76 34.29
C PRO A 246 3.44 -24.24 34.59
N PRO A 247 2.59 -24.95 33.82
CA PRO A 247 2.39 -26.38 33.99
C PRO A 247 3.75 -27.10 33.90
N LEU A 248 3.91 -28.18 34.67
CA LEU A 248 5.17 -28.94 34.77
C LEU A 248 5.73 -29.36 33.40
N THR A 249 4.86 -29.51 32.39
CA THR A 249 5.23 -29.81 31.01
C THR A 249 6.08 -28.72 30.36
N ASP A 250 5.88 -27.46 30.72
CA ASP A 250 6.58 -26.33 30.09
C ASP A 250 8.02 -26.23 30.61
N LEU A 251 8.24 -26.58 31.89
CA LEU A 251 9.57 -26.70 32.49
C LEU A 251 10.39 -27.85 31.89
N VAL A 252 9.73 -28.93 31.46
CA VAL A 252 10.41 -30.08 30.84
C VAL A 252 10.87 -29.76 29.42
N ILE A 253 10.09 -28.98 28.66
CA ILE A 253 10.45 -28.61 27.28
C ILE A 253 11.74 -27.80 27.25
N GLU A 254 11.87 -26.80 28.12
CA GLU A 254 13.08 -25.97 28.17
C GLU A 254 14.32 -26.81 28.50
N ALA A 255 14.24 -27.67 29.53
CA ALA A 255 15.33 -28.56 29.91
C ALA A 255 15.68 -29.58 28.82
N ALA A 256 14.67 -30.13 28.14
CA ALA A 256 14.85 -31.10 27.07
C ALA A 256 15.50 -30.46 25.82
N VAL A 257 15.06 -29.26 25.45
CA VAL A 257 15.69 -28.48 24.37
C VAL A 257 17.12 -28.11 24.76
N ALA A 258 17.36 -27.59 25.96
CA ALA A 258 18.72 -27.24 26.41
C ALA A 258 19.67 -28.45 26.35
N ARG A 259 19.22 -29.62 26.82
CA ARG A 259 19.98 -30.86 26.74
C ARG A 259 20.22 -31.28 25.28
N ASN A 260 19.22 -31.16 24.42
CA ASN A 260 19.37 -31.43 23.00
C ASN A 260 20.46 -30.56 22.36
N LEU A 261 20.46 -29.26 22.68
CA LEU A 261 21.45 -28.32 22.16
C LEU A 261 22.88 -28.63 22.67
N GLU A 262 23.01 -29.16 23.88
CA GLU A 262 24.30 -29.55 24.46
C GLU A 262 24.85 -30.85 23.84
N TYR A 263 24.00 -31.87 23.67
CA TYR A 263 24.45 -33.23 23.30
C TYR A 263 24.10 -33.67 21.86
N GLY A 264 23.31 -32.90 21.11
CA GLY A 264 22.93 -33.21 19.74
C GLY A 264 21.91 -34.35 19.58
N THR A 265 21.14 -34.68 20.62
CA THR A 265 20.22 -35.85 20.64
C THR A 265 18.84 -35.52 20.05
N ALA A 266 18.77 -35.09 18.77
CA ALA A 266 17.52 -34.62 18.13
C ALA A 266 16.41 -35.67 18.12
N GLU A 267 16.78 -36.95 18.05
CA GLU A 267 15.89 -38.11 18.01
C GLU A 267 14.92 -38.17 19.21
N GLU A 268 15.36 -37.77 20.40
CA GLU A 268 14.53 -37.80 21.62
C GLU A 268 13.38 -36.77 21.55
N MET A 269 13.55 -35.71 20.77
CA MET A 269 12.59 -34.61 20.63
C MET A 269 11.63 -34.79 19.46
N GLU A 270 11.92 -35.68 18.50
CA GLU A 270 11.11 -35.86 17.28
C GLU A 270 9.64 -36.15 17.57
N HIS A 271 9.35 -36.92 18.62
CA HIS A 271 7.97 -37.25 19.02
C HIS A 271 7.22 -36.06 19.64
N LEU A 272 7.94 -35.09 20.21
CA LEU A 272 7.35 -33.91 20.85
C LEU A 272 7.06 -32.80 19.86
N VAL A 273 7.88 -32.68 18.80
CA VAL A 273 7.80 -31.61 17.80
C VAL A 273 6.37 -31.39 17.29
N PRO A 274 5.63 -32.39 16.76
CA PRO A 274 4.29 -32.17 16.21
C PRO A 274 3.27 -31.55 17.19
N SER A 275 3.47 -31.74 18.49
CA SER A 275 2.54 -31.28 19.53
C SER A 275 2.99 -30.00 20.24
N ARG A 276 4.26 -29.61 20.11
CA ARG A 276 4.91 -28.54 20.89
C ARG A 276 5.80 -27.62 20.04
N THR A 277 5.51 -27.52 18.74
CA THR A 277 6.29 -26.72 17.78
C THR A 277 6.52 -25.29 18.26
N VAL A 278 5.48 -24.63 18.78
CA VAL A 278 5.54 -23.22 19.19
C VAL A 278 6.45 -23.03 20.39
N GLU A 279 6.30 -23.87 21.42
CA GLU A 279 7.08 -23.80 22.65
C GLU A 279 8.55 -24.14 22.40
N ILE A 280 8.83 -25.22 21.63
CA ILE A 280 10.19 -25.60 21.27
C ILE A 280 10.86 -24.49 20.46
N LYS A 281 10.17 -23.92 19.46
CA LYS A 281 10.68 -22.79 18.65
C LYS A 281 11.01 -21.59 19.53
N GLN A 282 10.18 -21.30 20.53
CA GLN A 282 10.41 -20.18 21.44
C GLN A 282 11.67 -20.37 22.30
N VAL A 283 11.90 -21.59 22.82
CA VAL A 283 13.14 -21.89 23.57
C VAL A 283 14.36 -21.78 22.65
N LEU A 284 14.31 -22.38 21.45
CA LEU A 284 15.39 -22.33 20.47
C LEU A 284 15.79 -20.88 20.10
N ARG A 285 14.82 -19.97 20.01
CA ARG A 285 15.06 -18.53 19.73
C ARG A 285 15.88 -17.81 20.80
N THR A 286 15.91 -18.31 22.03
CA THR A 286 16.64 -17.63 23.13
C THR A 286 18.16 -17.76 23.02
N HIS A 287 18.66 -18.64 22.15
CA HIS A 287 20.08 -18.90 21.99
C HIS A 287 20.74 -17.93 21.00
N ASN A 288 21.74 -17.20 21.49
CA ASN A 288 22.58 -16.30 20.70
C ASN A 288 24.05 -16.37 21.18
N PRO A 289 25.00 -16.85 20.35
CA PRO A 289 24.81 -17.37 18.99
C PRO A 289 24.03 -18.69 18.97
N PHE A 290 23.42 -19.03 17.83
CA PHE A 290 22.69 -20.29 17.69
C PHE A 290 23.67 -21.48 17.59
N PRO A 291 23.52 -22.55 18.39
CA PRO A 291 24.45 -23.69 18.40
C PRO A 291 24.23 -24.64 17.22
N ASP A 292 25.32 -25.14 16.61
CA ASP A 292 25.26 -26.07 15.46
C ASP A 292 24.54 -27.39 15.78
N ASN A 293 24.72 -27.91 17.01
CA ASN A 293 24.05 -29.12 17.47
C ASN A 293 22.51 -29.00 17.46
N GLY A 294 21.98 -27.76 17.51
CA GLY A 294 20.55 -27.49 17.48
C GLY A 294 19.91 -27.44 16.09
N LEU A 295 20.71 -27.48 15.02
CA LEU A 295 20.21 -27.28 13.66
C LEU A 295 19.22 -28.37 13.26
N ALA A 296 19.50 -29.64 13.57
CA ALA A 296 18.62 -30.76 13.23
C ALA A 296 17.24 -30.61 13.90
N LEU A 297 17.21 -30.23 15.18
CA LEU A 297 15.96 -29.97 15.90
C LEU A 297 15.22 -28.77 15.30
N LEU A 298 15.93 -27.69 14.99
CA LEU A 298 15.34 -26.51 14.35
C LEU A 298 14.74 -26.84 12.98
N VAL A 299 15.44 -27.60 12.13
CA VAL A 299 14.92 -28.07 10.84
C VAL A 299 13.65 -28.90 11.03
N SER A 300 13.61 -29.79 12.03
CA SER A 300 12.42 -30.60 12.34
C SER A 300 11.23 -29.71 12.73
N VAL A 301 11.42 -28.76 13.63
CA VAL A 301 10.40 -27.80 14.08
C VAL A 301 9.88 -26.94 12.92
N LEU A 302 10.78 -26.37 12.12
CA LEU A 302 10.42 -25.55 10.96
C LEU A 302 9.76 -26.37 9.86
N GLY A 303 10.20 -27.62 9.67
CA GLY A 303 9.60 -28.56 8.74
C GLY A 303 8.16 -28.91 9.10
N GLU A 304 7.86 -29.05 10.38
CA GLU A 304 6.49 -29.22 10.87
C GLU A 304 5.64 -27.97 10.64
N GLU A 305 6.16 -26.79 10.98
CA GLU A 305 5.47 -25.52 10.76
C GLU A 305 5.14 -25.28 9.27
N LEU A 306 6.09 -25.58 8.37
CA LEU A 306 5.93 -25.43 6.93
C LEU A 306 4.76 -26.24 6.34
N LYS A 307 4.36 -27.34 7.00
CA LYS A 307 3.17 -28.11 6.60
C LYS A 307 1.88 -27.30 6.70
N HIS A 308 1.87 -26.25 7.53
CA HIS A 308 0.70 -25.44 7.84
C HIS A 308 0.77 -24.00 7.29
N THR A 309 1.96 -23.49 6.93
CA THR A 309 2.17 -22.06 6.61
C THR A 309 2.22 -21.73 5.11
N SER A 310 1.74 -22.63 4.24
CA SER A 310 1.73 -22.42 2.78
C SER A 310 3.11 -22.07 2.19
N GLY A 311 4.19 -22.63 2.76
CA GLY A 311 5.57 -22.39 2.30
C GLY A 311 6.25 -21.16 2.90
N THR A 312 5.75 -20.66 4.04
CA THR A 312 6.38 -19.57 4.81
C THR A 312 7.33 -20.11 5.85
N LEU A 313 8.63 -19.80 5.71
CA LEU A 313 9.67 -20.11 6.66
C LEU A 313 9.91 -18.89 7.56
N ASP A 314 9.39 -18.95 8.78
CA ASP A 314 9.57 -17.89 9.77
C ASP A 314 10.81 -18.14 10.66
N LEU A 315 11.87 -17.36 10.42
CA LEU A 315 13.11 -17.35 11.19
C LEU A 315 13.27 -16.06 12.03
N THR A 316 12.15 -15.39 12.31
CA THR A 316 12.14 -14.17 13.14
C THR A 316 12.81 -14.43 14.48
N GLY A 317 13.74 -13.54 14.85
CA GLY A 317 14.44 -13.54 16.13
C GLY A 317 15.59 -14.55 16.28
N PHE A 318 15.85 -15.42 15.30
CA PHE A 318 16.99 -16.35 15.38
C PHE A 318 18.33 -15.68 15.05
N SER A 319 19.38 -16.08 15.77
CA SER A 319 20.76 -15.63 15.56
C SER A 319 21.59 -16.67 14.78
N LEU A 320 21.23 -16.89 13.52
CA LEU A 320 21.88 -17.86 12.63
C LEU A 320 23.07 -17.24 11.90
N SER A 321 24.13 -18.02 11.69
CA SER A 321 25.18 -17.68 10.72
C SER A 321 24.68 -17.86 9.27
N PRO A 322 25.35 -17.28 8.26
CA PRO A 322 25.01 -17.52 6.86
C PRO A 322 25.04 -19.02 6.48
N ASP A 323 26.02 -19.77 6.99
CA ASP A 323 26.17 -21.20 6.70
C ASP A 323 25.04 -22.03 7.33
N GLN A 324 24.68 -21.72 8.58
CA GLN A 324 23.54 -22.34 9.27
C GLN A 324 22.23 -22.07 8.52
N LEU A 325 22.01 -20.82 8.10
CA LEU A 325 20.85 -20.44 7.29
C LEU A 325 20.78 -21.26 5.99
N THR A 326 21.91 -21.37 5.28
CA THR A 326 22.02 -22.17 4.06
C THR A 326 21.75 -23.65 4.31
N SER A 327 22.24 -24.22 5.41
CA SER A 327 21.95 -25.62 5.79
C SER A 327 20.44 -25.84 5.97
N ILE A 328 19.79 -24.99 6.76
CA ILE A 328 18.36 -25.09 7.06
C ILE A 328 17.51 -25.03 5.78
N VAL A 329 17.76 -24.05 4.91
CA VAL A 329 16.92 -23.88 3.70
C VAL A 329 17.18 -24.94 2.63
N SER A 330 18.33 -25.62 2.69
CA SER A 330 18.68 -26.71 1.79
C SER A 330 17.95 -28.00 2.17
N GLU A 331 17.72 -28.25 3.45
CA GLU A 331 16.98 -29.43 3.95
C GLU A 331 15.46 -29.29 3.77
N LEU A 332 14.94 -28.07 3.85
CA LEU A 332 13.52 -27.79 3.77
C LEU A 332 13.04 -27.61 2.32
N LYS A 333 11.92 -28.25 1.96
CA LYS A 333 11.31 -28.18 0.62
C LYS A 333 10.16 -27.17 0.59
N ASN A 334 9.82 -26.68 -0.61
CA ASN A 334 8.67 -25.82 -0.86
C ASN A 334 8.66 -24.47 -0.12
N ILE A 335 9.85 -23.96 0.24
CA ILE A 335 9.99 -22.60 0.80
C ILE A 335 9.75 -21.59 -0.33
N ARG A 336 8.81 -20.67 -0.12
CA ARG A 336 8.54 -19.55 -1.03
C ARG A 336 8.70 -18.20 -0.35
N ILE A 337 8.39 -18.13 0.95
CA ILE A 337 8.47 -16.89 1.73
C ILE A 337 9.45 -17.15 2.86
N VAL A 338 10.44 -16.27 3.04
CA VAL A 338 11.36 -16.33 4.17
C VAL A 338 11.27 -15.04 4.96
N VAL A 339 11.03 -15.16 6.26
CA VAL A 339 10.97 -14.04 7.20
C VAL A 339 12.22 -14.07 8.08
N LEU A 340 13.09 -13.08 7.91
CA LEU A 340 14.30 -12.87 8.72
C LEU A 340 14.17 -11.64 9.64
N SER A 341 12.95 -11.14 9.79
CA SER A 341 12.68 -9.90 10.51
C SER A 341 13.03 -10.00 12.01
N GLN A 342 13.21 -8.87 12.67
CA GLN A 342 13.52 -8.76 14.11
C GLN A 342 14.79 -9.51 14.55
N SER A 343 15.72 -9.71 13.61
CA SER A 343 17.01 -10.35 13.85
C SER A 343 18.15 -9.36 13.53
N PRO A 344 18.63 -8.56 14.50
CA PRO A 344 19.64 -7.52 14.26
C PRO A 344 21.00 -8.10 13.79
N GLU A 345 21.25 -9.38 14.04
CA GLU A 345 22.43 -10.11 13.58
C GLU A 345 22.38 -10.46 12.08
N VAL A 346 21.20 -10.45 11.46
CA VAL A 346 21.05 -10.68 10.02
C VAL A 346 21.68 -9.51 9.25
N LYS A 347 22.70 -9.81 8.45
CA LYS A 347 23.42 -8.86 7.59
C LYS A 347 23.19 -9.19 6.11
N ILE A 348 23.78 -8.38 5.23
CA ILE A 348 23.62 -8.53 3.78
C ILE A 348 24.15 -9.87 3.24
N ASP A 349 25.16 -10.44 3.88
CA ASP A 349 25.73 -11.73 3.50
C ASP A 349 24.75 -12.89 3.74
N HIS A 350 23.88 -12.79 4.75
CA HIS A 350 22.78 -13.76 4.94
C HIS A 350 21.83 -13.77 3.75
N VAL A 351 21.47 -12.59 3.22
CA VAL A 351 20.59 -12.49 2.04
C VAL A 351 21.26 -13.08 0.81
N ARG A 352 22.55 -12.81 0.61
CA ARG A 352 23.32 -13.39 -0.48
C ARG A 352 23.38 -14.91 -0.38
N ALA A 353 23.78 -15.45 0.78
CA ALA A 353 23.88 -16.90 1.01
C ALA A 353 22.53 -17.59 0.82
N LEU A 354 21.45 -16.98 1.33
CA LEU A 354 20.08 -17.48 1.19
C LEU A 354 19.64 -17.57 -0.27
N LEU A 355 19.80 -16.50 -1.05
CA LEU A 355 19.34 -16.47 -2.44
C LEU A 355 20.18 -17.35 -3.37
N VAL A 356 21.45 -17.56 -3.05
CA VAL A 356 22.31 -18.54 -3.75
C VAL A 356 21.86 -19.97 -3.44
N ALA A 357 21.58 -20.28 -2.17
CA ALA A 357 21.17 -21.61 -1.75
C ALA A 357 19.74 -21.96 -2.17
N LYS A 358 18.85 -20.96 -2.21
CA LYS A 358 17.41 -21.13 -2.47
C LYS A 358 16.89 -20.06 -3.45
N PRO A 359 17.22 -20.17 -4.75
CA PRO A 359 16.80 -19.20 -5.75
C PRO A 359 15.29 -19.23 -6.04
N GLU A 360 14.53 -20.20 -5.50
CA GLU A 360 13.06 -20.29 -5.65
C GLU A 360 12.28 -19.38 -4.69
N ILE A 361 12.96 -18.64 -3.80
CA ILE A 361 12.30 -17.72 -2.88
C ILE A 361 11.60 -16.61 -3.67
N ASP A 362 10.30 -16.46 -3.38
CA ASP A 362 9.40 -15.49 -3.99
C ASP A 362 9.36 -14.19 -3.16
N ARG A 363 9.37 -14.31 -1.82
CA ARG A 363 9.31 -13.17 -0.91
C ARG A 363 10.34 -13.24 0.21
N LEU A 364 11.00 -12.11 0.47
CA LEU A 364 11.89 -11.89 1.60
C LEU A 364 11.36 -10.78 2.52
N GLU A 365 11.31 -11.04 3.82
CA GLU A 365 10.97 -10.05 4.84
C GLU A 365 12.15 -9.76 5.75
N LEU A 366 12.61 -8.50 5.76
CA LEU A 366 13.88 -8.04 6.32
C LEU A 366 13.71 -6.83 7.25
N LEU A 367 12.59 -6.73 7.96
CA LEU A 367 12.30 -5.63 8.88
C LEU A 367 13.11 -5.77 10.17
N ASP A 368 13.59 -4.66 10.74
CA ASP A 368 14.37 -4.67 11.99
C ASP A 368 15.60 -5.61 11.96
N THR A 369 16.28 -5.68 10.82
CA THR A 369 17.53 -6.44 10.65
C THR A 369 18.75 -5.52 10.77
N GLY A 370 19.95 -6.11 10.79
CA GLY A 370 21.21 -5.37 10.70
C GLY A 370 21.56 -4.90 9.28
N ILE A 371 20.67 -5.10 8.30
CA ILE A 371 20.89 -4.72 6.91
C ILE A 371 20.66 -3.21 6.77
N THR A 372 21.68 -2.50 6.31
CA THR A 372 21.56 -1.06 6.05
C THR A 372 20.93 -0.79 4.68
N GLU A 373 20.28 0.37 4.53
CA GLU A 373 19.75 0.81 3.23
C GLU A 373 20.80 0.80 2.12
N LYS A 374 22.02 1.26 2.42
CA LYS A 374 23.14 1.27 1.49
C LYS A 374 23.56 -0.15 1.10
N ALA A 375 23.60 -1.08 2.04
CA ALA A 375 23.98 -2.47 1.76
C ALA A 375 22.96 -3.16 0.86
N LEU A 376 21.66 -3.02 1.14
CA LEU A 376 20.62 -3.58 0.28
C LEU A 376 20.63 -2.94 -1.10
N PHE A 377 20.76 -1.61 -1.18
CA PHE A 377 20.88 -0.90 -2.46
C PHE A 377 22.04 -1.42 -3.30
N SER A 378 23.23 -1.58 -2.70
CA SER A 378 24.43 -2.06 -3.38
C SER A 378 24.22 -3.49 -3.88
N LEU A 379 23.63 -4.37 -3.07
CA LEU A 379 23.32 -5.75 -3.48
C LEU A 379 22.33 -5.80 -4.65
N LEU A 380 21.26 -4.99 -4.61
CA LEU A 380 20.29 -4.90 -5.72
C LEU A 380 20.92 -4.37 -7.01
N GLN A 381 21.93 -3.51 -6.90
CA GLN A 381 22.62 -2.91 -8.05
C GLN A 381 23.69 -3.82 -8.64
N GLU A 382 24.55 -4.38 -7.78
CA GLU A 382 25.74 -5.13 -8.18
C GLU A 382 25.43 -6.61 -8.47
N HIS A 383 24.37 -7.15 -7.86
CA HIS A 383 23.99 -8.56 -7.93
C HIS A 383 22.49 -8.75 -8.26
N ALA A 384 22.00 -7.99 -9.24
CA ALA A 384 20.60 -8.03 -9.66
C ALA A 384 20.13 -9.44 -10.09
N GLU A 385 21.04 -10.31 -10.52
CA GLU A 385 20.79 -11.70 -10.88
C GLU A 385 20.22 -12.55 -9.74
N LEU A 386 20.58 -12.25 -8.49
CA LEU A 386 20.08 -12.98 -7.31
C LEU A 386 18.58 -12.78 -7.10
N PHE A 387 18.03 -11.68 -7.62
CA PHE A 387 16.64 -11.27 -7.41
C PHE A 387 15.73 -11.56 -8.60
N LYS A 388 16.22 -12.26 -9.63
CA LYS A 388 15.42 -12.59 -10.83
C LYS A 388 14.16 -13.40 -10.55
N ARG A 389 14.12 -14.07 -9.38
CA ARG A 389 13.01 -14.91 -8.93
C ARG A 389 12.28 -14.39 -7.69
N VAL A 390 12.80 -13.31 -7.09
CA VAL A 390 12.20 -12.70 -5.91
C VAL A 390 11.19 -11.64 -6.38
N SER A 391 9.91 -11.90 -6.16
CA SER A 391 8.82 -10.96 -6.47
C SER A 391 8.76 -9.81 -5.48
N ASP A 392 9.04 -10.11 -4.20
CA ASP A 392 8.75 -9.21 -3.09
C ASP A 392 9.90 -9.14 -2.08
N ILE A 393 10.32 -7.93 -1.74
CA ILE A 393 11.30 -7.67 -0.68
C ILE A 393 10.71 -6.61 0.24
N VAL A 394 10.50 -6.98 1.50
CA VAL A 394 10.04 -6.08 2.55
C VAL A 394 11.25 -5.60 3.34
N HIS A 395 11.59 -4.33 3.19
CA HIS A 395 12.73 -3.72 3.89
C HIS A 395 12.49 -2.21 4.04
N PRO A 396 12.93 -1.54 5.13
CA PRO A 396 12.68 -0.11 5.34
C PRO A 396 13.07 0.78 4.15
N TYR A 397 14.22 0.51 3.54
CA TYR A 397 14.66 1.15 2.28
C TYR A 397 13.57 1.15 1.19
N LEU A 398 12.87 0.02 1.03
CA LEU A 398 11.83 -0.19 0.02
C LEU A 398 10.42 0.22 0.47
N CYS A 399 10.25 0.66 1.72
CA CYS A 399 8.99 1.18 2.26
C CYS A 399 9.04 2.71 2.48
N SER A 400 10.19 3.36 2.25
CA SER A 400 10.35 4.81 2.40
C SER A 400 9.97 5.59 1.13
N LEU A 401 9.42 6.80 1.31
CA LEU A 401 9.15 7.78 0.24
C LEU A 401 10.41 8.55 -0.21
N ARG A 402 11.44 8.62 0.64
CA ARG A 402 12.67 9.38 0.35
C ARG A 402 13.71 8.49 -0.33
N ARG A 403 13.47 8.12 -1.58
CA ARG A 403 14.46 7.37 -2.36
C ARG A 403 15.19 8.28 -3.31
N HIS A 404 16.51 8.25 -3.27
CA HIS A 404 17.33 9.01 -4.20
C HIS A 404 17.52 8.28 -5.52
N LEU A 405 17.63 6.94 -5.53
CA LEU A 405 17.72 6.14 -6.76
C LEU A 405 17.32 4.69 -6.45
N ASN A 406 16.33 4.13 -7.15
CA ASN A 406 16.13 2.68 -7.17
C ASN A 406 17.06 2.10 -8.25
N PRO A 407 17.82 1.00 -8.05
CA PRO A 407 18.57 0.35 -9.13
C PRO A 407 17.62 -0.38 -10.10
N GLY A 408 16.42 0.19 -10.34
CA GLY A 408 15.22 -0.49 -10.79
C GLY A 408 15.41 -1.29 -12.06
N SER A 409 15.07 -2.57 -12.01
CA SER A 409 15.04 -3.43 -13.19
C SER A 409 13.85 -3.17 -14.11
N PHE A 410 12.78 -2.51 -13.61
CA PHE A 410 11.56 -2.27 -14.36
C PHE A 410 10.97 -0.87 -14.08
N HIS A 411 10.51 -0.20 -15.13
CA HIS A 411 9.87 1.11 -15.06
C HIS A 411 8.52 1.10 -15.78
N VAL A 412 7.58 1.92 -15.35
CA VAL A 412 6.32 2.18 -16.06
C VAL A 412 6.26 3.64 -16.46
N PHE A 413 5.91 3.86 -17.72
CA PHE A 413 5.58 5.14 -18.31
C PHE A 413 4.17 5.09 -18.87
N ALA A 414 3.23 5.70 -18.16
CA ALA A 414 1.90 5.96 -18.68
C ALA A 414 1.73 7.47 -18.90
N SER A 415 1.17 7.84 -20.06
CA SER A 415 0.78 9.22 -20.34
C SER A 415 -0.54 9.23 -21.08
N GLN A 416 -1.38 10.21 -20.79
CA GLN A 416 -2.41 10.62 -21.72
C GLN A 416 -1.78 11.35 -22.90
N ALA A 417 -2.21 11.03 -24.12
CA ALA A 417 -1.77 11.74 -25.32
C ALA A 417 -1.99 13.26 -25.16
N GLU A 418 -0.96 14.05 -25.51
CA GLU A 418 -0.99 15.53 -25.60
C GLU A 418 -1.23 16.30 -24.28
N SER A 419 -1.43 15.61 -23.16
CA SER A 419 -1.51 16.23 -21.81
C SER A 419 -0.21 16.95 -21.39
N PHE A 420 0.94 16.55 -21.98
CA PHE A 420 2.24 17.17 -21.78
C PHE A 420 2.28 18.68 -22.06
N ILE A 421 1.32 19.22 -22.81
CA ILE A 421 1.32 20.62 -23.24
C ILE A 421 0.63 21.54 -22.21
N ARG A 422 -0.30 21.04 -21.39
CA ARG A 422 -1.13 21.92 -20.54
C ARG A 422 -0.62 22.12 -19.11
N PHE A 423 0.10 21.16 -18.55
CA PHE A 423 0.68 21.30 -17.21
C PHE A 423 2.19 21.24 -17.32
N ASN A 424 2.83 22.40 -17.38
CA ASN A 424 4.29 22.57 -17.34
C ASN A 424 4.96 21.95 -16.09
N GLU A 425 4.23 21.24 -15.21
CA GLU A 425 4.64 20.95 -13.84
C GLU A 425 5.06 19.50 -13.56
N SER A 426 4.53 18.46 -14.23
CA SER A 426 5.10 17.09 -14.08
C SER A 426 5.24 16.34 -15.41
N PRO A 427 6.46 15.94 -15.83
CA PRO A 427 6.57 14.92 -16.86
C PRO A 427 5.86 13.66 -16.33
N GLY A 428 5.09 12.95 -17.16
CA GLY A 428 4.29 11.79 -16.74
C GLY A 428 5.02 10.88 -15.74
N LEU A 429 4.28 10.33 -14.77
CA LEU A 429 4.87 9.61 -13.64
C LEU A 429 5.64 8.38 -14.11
N MET A 430 6.97 8.54 -14.23
CA MET A 430 7.89 7.42 -14.31
C MET A 430 7.97 6.77 -12.94
N GLN A 431 7.37 5.61 -12.81
CA GLN A 431 7.44 4.79 -11.60
C GLN A 431 8.45 3.66 -11.80
N ALA A 432 9.31 3.45 -10.81
CA ALA A 432 10.36 2.45 -10.85
C ALA A 432 10.29 1.51 -9.65
N ILE A 433 10.65 0.26 -9.89
CA ILE A 433 10.61 -0.85 -8.93
C ILE A 433 11.92 -1.66 -8.99
N PRO A 434 12.46 -2.14 -7.85
CA PRO A 434 13.82 -2.70 -7.77
C PRO A 434 13.94 -4.07 -8.42
N ALA A 435 13.03 -4.98 -8.09
CA ALA A 435 13.14 -6.40 -8.36
C ALA A 435 11.75 -7.00 -8.54
N TRP A 436 11.46 -7.54 -9.72
CA TRP A 436 10.14 -8.06 -10.06
C TRP A 436 10.24 -9.30 -10.94
N THR A 437 9.26 -10.18 -10.76
CA THR A 437 9.03 -11.35 -11.58
C THR A 437 8.04 -11.02 -12.70
N PRO A 438 8.11 -11.70 -13.86
CA PRO A 438 7.19 -11.44 -14.97
C PRO A 438 5.72 -11.62 -14.58
N ALA A 439 5.42 -12.57 -13.69
CA ALA A 439 4.07 -12.78 -13.16
C ALA A 439 3.52 -11.52 -12.49
N LYS A 440 4.31 -10.93 -11.59
CA LYS A 440 3.93 -9.72 -10.86
C LYS A 440 3.80 -8.51 -11.79
N ILE A 441 4.72 -8.38 -12.76
CA ILE A 441 4.69 -7.30 -13.76
C ILE A 441 3.35 -7.31 -14.51
N VAL A 442 2.98 -8.44 -15.08
CA VAL A 442 1.77 -8.54 -15.91
C VAL A 442 0.51 -8.38 -15.06
N GLN A 443 0.45 -8.99 -13.87
CA GLN A 443 -0.68 -8.84 -12.96
C GLN A 443 -0.95 -7.38 -12.61
N ASN A 444 0.08 -6.65 -12.16
CA ASN A 444 -0.12 -5.31 -11.65
C ASN A 444 -0.36 -4.30 -12.80
N ILE A 445 0.20 -4.56 -13.99
CA ILE A 445 -0.14 -3.78 -15.19
C ILE A 445 -1.60 -4.00 -15.59
N LEU A 446 -2.06 -5.25 -15.59
CA LEU A 446 -3.45 -5.58 -15.89
C LEU A 446 -4.43 -4.82 -14.97
N GLU A 447 -4.13 -4.74 -13.68
CA GLU A 447 -4.95 -4.05 -12.68
C GLU A 447 -5.17 -2.57 -13.02
N PHE A 448 -4.08 -1.80 -13.21
CA PHE A 448 -4.26 -0.38 -13.52
C PHE A 448 -4.77 -0.15 -14.94
N LEU A 449 -4.42 -1.00 -15.91
CA LEU A 449 -4.93 -0.88 -17.28
C LEU A 449 -6.43 -1.10 -17.33
N THR A 450 -6.98 -1.97 -16.48
CA THR A 450 -8.43 -2.21 -16.41
C THR A 450 -9.16 -0.89 -16.11
N ILE A 451 -8.58 -0.03 -15.27
CA ILE A 451 -9.13 1.30 -14.99
C ILE A 451 -8.81 2.30 -16.11
N LEU A 452 -7.57 2.32 -16.62
CA LEU A 452 -7.15 3.30 -17.64
C LEU A 452 -7.82 3.08 -19.01
N ILE A 453 -8.23 1.86 -19.32
CA ILE A 453 -8.91 1.52 -20.59
C ILE A 453 -10.43 1.60 -20.43
N ASP A 454 -10.96 1.62 -19.21
CA ASP A 454 -12.39 1.77 -18.97
C ASP A 454 -12.85 3.19 -19.32
N ASP A 455 -13.60 3.31 -20.42
CA ASP A 455 -14.20 4.56 -20.91
C ASP A 455 -15.18 5.17 -19.89
N LYS A 456 -15.65 4.39 -18.91
CA LYS A 456 -16.50 4.89 -17.81
C LYS A 456 -15.71 5.66 -16.74
N SER A 457 -14.38 5.62 -16.76
CA SER A 457 -13.57 6.37 -15.81
C SER A 457 -13.66 7.88 -16.11
N GLN A 458 -14.56 8.58 -15.41
CA GLN A 458 -14.89 10.01 -15.64
C GLN A 458 -13.77 10.99 -15.24
N THR A 459 -12.62 10.51 -14.78
CA THR A 459 -11.56 11.34 -14.25
C THR A 459 -10.57 11.75 -15.34
N SER A 460 -10.42 13.07 -15.49
CA SER A 460 -9.66 13.70 -16.57
C SER A 460 -8.16 13.46 -16.55
N ASP A 461 -7.57 12.83 -15.52
CA ASP A 461 -6.12 12.54 -15.49
C ASP A 461 -5.70 11.33 -14.62
N ASN A 462 -6.26 10.14 -14.92
CA ASN A 462 -5.91 8.92 -14.19
C ASN A 462 -4.42 8.56 -14.25
N THR A 463 -3.72 8.95 -15.31
CA THR A 463 -2.28 8.69 -15.46
C THR A 463 -1.42 9.50 -14.49
N GLN A 464 -1.94 10.60 -13.96
CA GLN A 464 -1.27 11.40 -12.94
C GLN A 464 -1.64 11.04 -11.50
N SER A 465 -2.55 10.09 -11.31
CA SER A 465 -3.00 9.69 -9.98
C SER A 465 -2.00 8.76 -9.27
N ILE A 466 -2.31 8.41 -8.02
CA ILE A 466 -1.61 7.37 -7.23
C ILE A 466 -1.83 5.94 -7.79
N LEU A 467 -2.69 5.76 -8.80
CA LEU A 467 -3.07 4.45 -9.35
C LEU A 467 -1.86 3.58 -9.72
N ILE A 468 -0.96 4.12 -10.54
CA ILE A 468 0.20 3.38 -11.04
C ILE A 468 1.15 3.03 -9.90
N PRO A 469 1.61 3.97 -9.04
CA PRO A 469 2.45 3.60 -7.92
C PRO A 469 1.77 2.63 -6.95
N ALA A 470 0.46 2.73 -6.73
CA ALA A 470 -0.28 1.76 -5.91
C ALA A 470 -0.22 0.35 -6.51
N ALA A 471 -0.64 0.17 -7.77
CA ALA A 471 -0.57 -1.11 -8.47
C ALA A 471 0.87 -1.65 -8.48
N LEU A 472 1.85 -0.80 -8.76
CA LEU A 472 3.27 -1.17 -8.74
C LEU A 472 3.89 -1.37 -7.36
N SER A 473 3.11 -1.18 -6.29
CA SER A 473 3.54 -1.45 -4.92
C SER A 473 2.98 -2.78 -4.42
N ALA A 474 1.92 -3.29 -5.04
CA ALA A 474 1.29 -4.56 -4.66
C ALA A 474 2.20 -5.76 -4.91
N GLY A 475 2.17 -6.72 -3.98
CA GLY A 475 2.79 -8.03 -4.11
C GLY A 475 2.04 -8.92 -5.09
N LEU A 476 2.62 -10.08 -5.41
CA LEU A 476 1.96 -11.06 -6.28
C LEU A 476 0.71 -11.63 -5.57
N ARG A 477 -0.46 -11.59 -6.22
CA ARG A 477 -1.73 -12.05 -5.64
C ARG A 477 -2.24 -13.30 -6.35
N LYS A 478 -2.94 -14.15 -5.61
CA LYS A 478 -3.68 -15.25 -6.24
C LYS A 478 -4.78 -14.66 -7.12
N PRO A 479 -5.08 -15.27 -8.29
CA PRO A 479 -6.21 -14.85 -9.10
C PRO A 479 -7.51 -14.79 -8.28
N GLY A 480 -8.26 -13.69 -8.41
CA GLY A 480 -9.51 -13.49 -7.68
C GLY A 480 -9.39 -12.91 -6.27
N THR A 481 -8.18 -12.76 -5.72
CA THR A 481 -7.99 -12.00 -4.48
C THR A 481 -8.37 -10.52 -4.72
N PRO A 482 -9.22 -9.89 -3.89
CA PRO A 482 -9.58 -8.49 -4.05
C PRO A 482 -8.40 -7.57 -3.66
N TRP A 483 -8.44 -6.33 -4.13
CA TRP A 483 -7.40 -5.33 -3.89
C TRP A 483 -7.27 -4.97 -2.42
N LYS A 484 -8.39 -4.92 -1.70
CA LYS A 484 -8.40 -4.63 -0.25
C LYS A 484 -7.56 -5.63 0.58
N ASP A 485 -7.33 -6.84 0.06
CA ASP A 485 -6.52 -7.88 0.69
C ASP A 485 -5.05 -7.86 0.21
N ALA A 486 -4.67 -6.90 -0.64
CA ALA A 486 -3.33 -6.83 -1.21
C ALA A 486 -2.26 -6.57 -0.14
N SER A 487 -1.16 -7.31 -0.21
CA SER A 487 0.09 -6.92 0.44
C SER A 487 0.80 -5.87 -0.41
N LEU A 488 1.35 -4.82 0.21
CA LEU A 488 2.15 -3.80 -0.47
C LEU A 488 3.59 -3.82 0.10
N PRO A 489 4.40 -4.82 -0.27
CA PRO A 489 5.70 -5.06 0.37
C PRO A 489 6.73 -3.94 0.14
N MET A 490 6.45 -3.03 -0.80
CA MET A 490 7.32 -1.91 -1.13
C MET A 490 6.47 -0.74 -1.64
N LEU A 491 7.08 0.46 -1.69
CA LEU A 491 6.52 1.61 -2.39
C LEU A 491 7.20 1.78 -3.74
N ALA A 492 6.44 1.88 -4.83
CA ALA A 492 6.97 2.32 -6.11
C ALA A 492 7.47 3.77 -5.99
N SER A 493 8.66 4.02 -6.54
CA SER A 493 9.30 5.33 -6.42
C SER A 493 9.25 6.08 -7.74
N SER A 494 8.87 7.36 -7.66
CA SER A 494 9.05 8.31 -8.76
C SER A 494 10.55 8.57 -8.98
N PHE A 495 10.99 8.61 -10.24
CA PHE A 495 12.34 9.00 -10.66
C PHE A 495 13.49 8.00 -10.37
N GLY A 496 13.59 6.96 -11.20
CA GLY A 496 14.85 6.20 -11.41
C GLY A 496 15.65 6.73 -12.61
N ARG A 497 16.96 6.51 -12.65
CA ARG A 497 17.70 6.56 -13.93
C ARG A 497 17.30 5.32 -14.73
N LEU A 498 17.02 5.48 -16.02
CA LEU A 498 16.88 4.33 -16.90
C LEU A 498 18.20 3.58 -16.95
N HIS A 499 18.15 2.30 -16.57
CA HIS A 499 19.32 1.43 -16.59
C HIS A 499 19.46 0.78 -17.96
N LEU A 500 20.69 0.71 -18.45
CA LEU A 500 20.99 -0.07 -19.64
C LEU A 500 20.65 -1.54 -19.38
N GLY A 501 19.90 -2.16 -20.29
CA GLY A 501 19.35 -3.51 -20.12
C GLY A 501 18.10 -3.57 -19.23
N GLY A 502 17.65 -2.44 -18.66
CA GLY A 502 16.42 -2.36 -17.88
C GLY A 502 15.17 -2.46 -18.76
N TRP A 503 14.05 -2.79 -18.12
CA TRP A 503 12.76 -2.96 -18.78
C TRP A 503 11.80 -1.80 -18.50
N LEU A 504 10.92 -1.56 -19.46
CA LEU A 504 9.92 -0.51 -19.46
C LEU A 504 8.56 -1.09 -19.84
N PHE A 505 7.48 -0.58 -19.24
CA PHE A 505 6.16 -0.62 -19.84
C PHE A 505 5.79 0.77 -20.32
N LEU A 506 5.49 0.90 -21.61
CA LEU A 506 5.05 2.12 -22.25
C LEU A 506 3.54 2.02 -22.48
N PHE A 507 2.79 3.00 -22.00
CA PHE A 507 1.37 3.14 -22.28
C PHE A 507 1.05 4.59 -22.64
N LYS A 508 0.40 4.77 -23.78
CA LYS A 508 -0.11 6.05 -24.23
C LYS A 508 -1.63 5.93 -24.36
N GLN A 509 -2.34 6.48 -23.41
CA GLN A 509 -3.80 6.48 -23.39
C GLN A 509 -4.32 7.43 -24.48
N LYS A 510 -5.33 6.99 -25.24
CA LYS A 510 -6.14 7.86 -26.10
C LYS A 510 -6.75 8.98 -25.27
N ASN A 511 -6.68 10.22 -25.76
CA ASN A 511 -7.39 11.32 -25.15
C ASN A 511 -8.78 11.43 -25.79
N ALA A 512 -9.82 10.94 -25.10
CA ALA A 512 -11.19 10.91 -25.63
C ALA A 512 -11.69 12.30 -26.01
N MET A 513 -11.37 13.33 -25.20
CA MET A 513 -11.74 14.72 -25.47
C MET A 513 -11.07 15.22 -26.76
N MET A 514 -9.75 15.05 -26.93
CA MET A 514 -9.05 15.48 -28.14
C MET A 514 -9.46 14.67 -29.37
N ALA A 515 -9.76 13.39 -29.20
CA ALA A 515 -10.30 12.55 -30.27
C ALA A 515 -11.67 13.05 -30.73
N SER A 516 -12.56 13.46 -29.81
CA SER A 516 -13.85 14.07 -30.15
C SER A 516 -13.70 15.41 -30.89
N MET A 517 -12.60 16.13 -30.65
CA MET A 517 -12.25 17.37 -31.38
C MET A 517 -11.51 17.12 -32.70
N GLY A 518 -11.27 15.86 -33.10
CA GLY A 518 -10.50 15.52 -34.30
C GLY A 518 -9.02 15.93 -34.24
N ARG A 519 -8.46 16.16 -33.05
CA ARG A 519 -7.13 16.76 -32.85
C ARG A 519 -6.07 15.84 -32.25
N GLY A 520 -6.33 14.54 -32.08
CA GLY A 520 -5.37 13.62 -31.48
C GLY A 520 -5.38 12.20 -32.07
N SER A 521 -4.46 11.36 -31.60
CA SER A 521 -4.42 9.92 -31.93
C SER A 521 -5.76 9.25 -31.61
N SER A 522 -6.30 8.50 -32.56
CA SER A 522 -7.54 7.73 -32.39
C SER A 522 -7.38 6.48 -31.53
N GLU A 523 -6.13 6.05 -31.28
CA GLU A 523 -5.80 4.79 -30.62
C GLU A 523 -4.90 4.98 -29.40
N SER A 524 -5.15 4.17 -28.37
CA SER A 524 -4.22 3.94 -27.27
C SER A 524 -3.06 3.08 -27.78
N LYS A 525 -1.86 3.24 -27.23
CA LYS A 525 -0.71 2.40 -27.58
C LYS A 525 -0.06 1.79 -26.35
N TYR A 526 0.48 0.57 -26.48
CA TYR A 526 1.29 -0.05 -25.44
C TYR A 526 2.53 -0.76 -26.00
N ALA A 527 3.54 -0.97 -25.17
CA ALA A 527 4.64 -1.89 -25.43
C ALA A 527 5.40 -2.22 -24.14
N PHE A 528 5.93 -3.44 -24.07
CA PHE A 528 7.05 -3.74 -23.19
C PHE A 528 8.33 -3.37 -23.94
N ALA A 529 9.22 -2.60 -23.35
CA ALA A 529 10.45 -2.18 -24.03
C ALA A 529 11.68 -2.45 -23.19
N LYS A 530 12.76 -2.91 -23.84
CA LYS A 530 14.07 -3.11 -23.23
C LYS A 530 14.99 -1.97 -23.63
N VAL A 531 15.66 -1.35 -22.66
CA VAL A 531 16.60 -0.26 -22.88
C VAL A 531 17.93 -0.83 -23.37
N LEU A 532 18.37 -0.42 -24.55
CA LEU A 532 19.62 -0.82 -25.18
C LEU A 532 20.56 0.38 -25.31
N GLU A 533 21.81 0.14 -25.67
CA GLU A 533 22.85 1.19 -25.72
C GLU A 533 22.51 2.28 -26.76
N HIS A 534 21.79 1.88 -27.81
CA HIS A 534 21.46 2.74 -28.95
C HIS A 534 19.95 2.88 -29.19
N GLY A 535 19.10 2.69 -28.16
CA GLY A 535 17.66 2.89 -28.26
C GLY A 535 16.85 1.99 -27.35
N VAL A 536 15.61 1.69 -27.75
CA VAL A 536 14.78 0.69 -27.08
C VAL A 536 14.26 -0.33 -28.06
N GLN A 537 14.17 -1.58 -27.63
CA GLN A 537 13.52 -2.65 -28.38
C GLN A 537 12.14 -2.90 -27.79
N ALA A 538 11.10 -2.81 -28.62
CA ALA A 538 9.71 -2.99 -28.20
C ALA A 538 9.21 -4.42 -28.47
N TYR A 539 8.37 -4.91 -27.56
CA TYR A 539 7.79 -6.24 -27.55
C TYR A 539 6.31 -6.16 -27.19
N ASP A 540 5.53 -7.09 -27.74
CA ASP A 540 4.21 -7.42 -27.19
C ASP A 540 4.36 -8.26 -25.90
N ILE A 541 3.24 -8.65 -25.29
CA ILE A 541 3.28 -9.47 -24.08
C ILE A 541 3.98 -10.82 -24.30
N LYS A 542 3.87 -11.44 -25.48
CA LYS A 542 4.50 -12.73 -25.73
C LYS A 542 6.02 -12.58 -25.82
N GLY A 543 6.50 -11.65 -26.65
CA GLY A 543 7.93 -11.37 -26.81
C GLY A 543 8.57 -10.93 -25.50
N PHE A 544 7.86 -10.15 -24.69
CA PHE A 544 8.29 -9.78 -23.34
C PHE A 544 8.52 -11.00 -22.45
N LEU A 545 7.56 -11.93 -22.38
CA LEU A 545 7.67 -13.13 -21.55
C LEU A 545 8.77 -14.07 -22.05
N ASP A 546 8.88 -14.24 -23.37
CA ASP A 546 9.94 -15.05 -23.99
C ASP A 546 11.34 -14.50 -23.63
N GLU A 547 11.53 -13.19 -23.64
CA GLU A 547 12.81 -12.56 -23.25
C GLU A 547 13.07 -12.62 -21.74
N MET A 548 12.04 -12.42 -20.91
CA MET A 548 12.16 -12.55 -19.46
C MET A 548 12.56 -13.96 -19.04
N GLU A 549 12.00 -14.99 -19.70
CA GLU A 549 12.38 -16.38 -19.48
C GLU A 549 13.84 -16.64 -19.87
N LYS A 550 14.29 -16.13 -21.03
CA LYS A 550 15.71 -16.21 -21.45
C LYS A 550 16.66 -15.54 -20.46
N GLU A 551 16.23 -14.46 -19.81
CA GLU A 551 17.00 -13.83 -18.74
C GLU A 551 17.05 -14.65 -17.44
N GLY A 552 16.29 -15.75 -17.34
CA GLY A 552 16.18 -16.58 -16.15
C GLY A 552 15.22 -16.04 -15.10
N ARG A 553 14.34 -15.09 -15.47
CA ARG A 553 13.36 -14.50 -14.55
C ARG A 553 12.11 -15.36 -14.47
N GLY A 554 11.56 -15.49 -13.27
CA GLY A 554 10.35 -16.26 -13.02
C GLY A 554 9.76 -15.95 -11.64
N PRO A 555 8.55 -16.43 -11.31
CA PRO A 555 7.69 -17.21 -12.19
C PRO A 555 7.12 -16.37 -13.34
N LEU A 556 6.80 -17.04 -14.45
CA LEU A 556 6.00 -16.47 -15.52
C LEU A 556 4.54 -16.35 -15.09
N PRO A 557 3.77 -15.36 -15.60
CA PRO A 557 2.34 -15.26 -15.32
C PRO A 557 1.60 -16.51 -15.81
N GLY A 558 0.54 -16.89 -15.08
CA GLY A 558 -0.36 -17.95 -15.54
C GLY A 558 -1.07 -17.58 -16.85
N ALA A 559 -1.41 -18.59 -17.66
CA ALA A 559 -2.02 -18.39 -18.98
C ALA A 559 -3.31 -17.55 -18.93
N THR A 560 -4.10 -17.69 -17.85
CA THR A 560 -5.33 -16.90 -17.64
C THR A 560 -5.03 -15.40 -17.58
N ILE A 561 -4.04 -14.96 -16.79
CA ILE A 561 -3.68 -13.54 -16.65
C ILE A 561 -3.15 -12.99 -17.99
N VAL A 562 -2.34 -13.78 -18.71
CA VAL A 562 -1.85 -13.39 -20.04
C VAL A 562 -3.01 -13.23 -21.03
N GLN A 563 -4.00 -14.11 -20.97
CA GLN A 563 -5.17 -14.03 -21.82
C GLN A 563 -6.08 -12.86 -21.43
N GLU A 564 -6.27 -12.57 -20.15
CA GLU A 564 -6.97 -11.39 -19.65
C GLU A 564 -6.31 -10.09 -20.13
N PHE A 565 -4.98 -10.00 -20.04
CA PHE A 565 -4.22 -8.88 -20.59
C PHE A 565 -4.46 -8.71 -22.09
N LYS A 566 -4.32 -9.80 -22.86
CA LYS A 566 -4.59 -9.78 -24.31
C LYS A 566 -6.02 -9.36 -24.61
N ASN A 567 -6.98 -9.88 -23.85
CA ASN A 567 -8.38 -9.54 -24.01
C ASN A 567 -8.61 -8.06 -23.70
N LEU A 568 -8.00 -7.51 -22.66
CA LEU A 568 -8.14 -6.10 -22.28
C LEU A 568 -7.57 -5.15 -23.34
N VAL A 569 -6.35 -5.41 -23.84
CA VAL A 569 -5.75 -4.55 -24.87
C VAL A 569 -6.42 -4.69 -26.24
N ASN A 570 -6.99 -5.88 -26.53
CA ASN A 570 -7.71 -6.14 -27.78
C ASN A 570 -9.21 -5.85 -27.69
N SER A 571 -9.77 -5.72 -26.48
CA SER A 571 -11.20 -5.51 -26.30
C SER A 571 -11.55 -4.16 -26.90
N LYS A 572 -12.50 -4.19 -27.82
CA LYS A 572 -13.27 -3.02 -28.21
C LYS A 572 -13.87 -2.48 -26.91
N GLY A 573 -13.69 -1.21 -26.56
CA GLY A 573 -14.03 -0.60 -25.25
C GLY A 573 -15.48 -0.75 -24.72
N GLY A 574 -16.30 -1.62 -25.31
CA GLY A 574 -17.56 -2.09 -24.71
C GLY A 574 -17.31 -3.30 -23.82
N SER A 575 -17.11 -3.07 -22.51
CA SER A 575 -17.18 -4.16 -21.53
C SER A 575 -18.51 -4.91 -21.70
N LYS A 576 -18.46 -6.23 -21.96
CA LYS A 576 -19.61 -7.10 -21.76
C LYS A 576 -19.86 -7.14 -20.26
N ALA A 577 -20.71 -6.23 -19.77
CA ALA A 577 -21.19 -6.26 -18.41
C ALA A 577 -21.69 -7.67 -18.10
N LYS A 578 -21.14 -8.31 -17.07
CA LYS A 578 -21.90 -9.30 -16.32
C LYS A 578 -23.13 -8.55 -15.81
N LYS A 579 -24.27 -8.77 -16.47
CA LYS A 579 -25.58 -8.23 -16.10
C LYS A 579 -25.85 -8.67 -14.65
N GLY A 580 -25.58 -7.80 -13.69
CA GLY A 580 -25.64 -8.16 -12.27
C GLY A 580 -25.07 -7.12 -11.32
N SER A 581 -25.41 -5.84 -11.47
CA SER A 581 -25.44 -4.84 -10.38
C SER A 581 -25.97 -3.50 -10.93
N SER A 582 -26.80 -2.82 -10.14
CA SER A 582 -27.43 -1.51 -10.40
C SER A 582 -26.41 -0.44 -10.83
N GLU A 583 -26.78 0.36 -11.83
CA GLU A 583 -25.89 1.31 -12.53
C GLU A 583 -26.10 2.78 -12.09
N GLU A 584 -26.50 3.04 -10.84
CA GLU A 584 -26.76 4.40 -10.31
C GLU A 584 -25.93 4.76 -9.06
N ASP A 585 -24.74 4.17 -8.91
CA ASP A 585 -23.94 4.23 -7.69
C ASP A 585 -22.83 5.34 -7.72
N GLN A 586 -22.99 6.37 -8.56
CA GLN A 586 -22.13 7.56 -8.60
C GLN A 586 -22.99 8.82 -8.41
N PRO A 587 -22.51 9.87 -7.71
CA PRO A 587 -23.26 11.12 -7.65
C PRO A 587 -23.35 11.71 -9.06
N GLN A 588 -24.50 11.53 -9.71
CA GLN A 588 -24.89 12.08 -11.02
C GLN A 588 -24.48 13.56 -11.16
N ALA A 589 -24.51 14.28 -10.03
CA ALA A 589 -24.07 15.65 -9.88
C ALA A 589 -22.66 15.94 -10.39
N LEU A 590 -21.65 15.07 -10.25
CA LEU A 590 -20.28 15.41 -10.70
C LEU A 590 -20.15 15.37 -12.24
N SER A 591 -20.73 14.34 -12.86
CA SER A 591 -20.86 14.24 -14.33
C SER A 591 -21.62 15.44 -14.87
N ASP A 592 -22.75 15.77 -14.26
CA ASP A 592 -23.63 16.84 -14.75
C ASP A 592 -23.06 18.24 -14.47
N ILE A 593 -22.33 18.43 -13.37
CA ILE A 593 -21.60 19.68 -13.07
C ILE A 593 -20.40 19.83 -13.99
N MET A 594 -19.63 18.78 -14.28
CA MET A 594 -18.54 18.86 -15.27
C MET A 594 -19.08 19.12 -16.69
N ARG A 595 -20.21 18.49 -17.04
CA ARG A 595 -20.92 18.73 -18.31
C ARG A 595 -21.48 20.16 -18.39
N ALA A 596 -21.98 20.70 -17.29
CA ALA A 596 -22.48 22.08 -17.19
C ALA A 596 -21.36 23.13 -17.16
N LEU A 597 -20.25 22.89 -16.45
CA LEU A 597 -19.07 23.77 -16.41
C LEU A 597 -18.34 23.82 -17.75
N MET A 598 -18.41 22.75 -18.55
CA MET A 598 -17.93 22.72 -19.93
C MET A 598 -19.00 23.14 -20.95
N GLY A 599 -20.18 23.56 -20.49
CA GLY A 599 -21.37 23.85 -21.28
C GLY A 599 -21.30 25.19 -22.03
N GLY A 600 -20.67 25.18 -23.19
CA GLY A 600 -20.77 26.23 -24.20
C GLY A 600 -20.62 25.75 -25.65
N LEU A 601 -20.37 24.46 -25.86
CA LEU A 601 -20.21 23.87 -27.20
C LEU A 601 -21.42 22.98 -27.48
N ASN A 602 -22.28 23.44 -28.39
CA ASN A 602 -23.34 22.62 -29.00
C ASN A 602 -22.66 21.46 -29.75
N MET A 603 -22.55 20.31 -29.09
CA MET A 603 -22.20 19.05 -29.72
C MET A 603 -23.50 18.50 -30.30
N SER A 604 -23.83 18.91 -31.52
CA SER A 604 -24.94 18.31 -32.28
C SER A 604 -24.68 16.83 -32.48
N ASP A 605 -25.75 16.05 -32.30
CA ASP A 605 -25.83 14.58 -32.35
C ASP A 605 -25.66 14.05 -33.79
N GLU A 606 -24.57 14.43 -34.46
CA GLU A 606 -24.19 13.79 -35.73
C GLU A 606 -23.56 12.44 -35.41
N SER A 607 -24.24 11.37 -35.84
CA SER A 607 -23.80 9.98 -35.80
C SER A 607 -22.50 9.81 -36.59
N SER A 608 -21.38 10.11 -35.92
CA SER A 608 -20.04 9.90 -36.43
C SER A 608 -19.88 8.41 -36.76
N PRO A 609 -19.31 8.04 -37.92
CA PRO A 609 -19.10 6.64 -38.28
C PRO A 609 -18.29 5.93 -37.20
N ASP A 610 -18.70 4.71 -36.85
CA ASP A 610 -18.11 3.82 -35.85
C ASP A 610 -16.61 3.55 -36.13
N LEU A 611 -15.76 4.51 -35.82
CA LEU A 611 -14.30 4.35 -35.85
C LEU A 611 -13.90 3.67 -34.54
N GLU A 612 -13.86 2.34 -34.63
CA GLU A 612 -13.63 1.44 -33.51
C GLU A 612 -12.29 1.69 -32.80
N PRO A 613 -12.29 1.90 -31.46
CA PRO A 613 -11.04 2.07 -30.72
C PRO A 613 -10.31 0.74 -30.57
N LYS A 614 -9.05 0.68 -31.03
CA LYS A 614 -8.11 -0.42 -30.79
C LYS A 614 -6.92 0.10 -30.00
N THR A 615 -6.37 -0.70 -29.09
CA THR A 615 -5.06 -0.42 -28.52
C THR A 615 -4.01 -1.07 -29.42
N SER A 616 -3.11 -0.29 -30.01
CA SER A 616 -2.05 -0.79 -30.90
C SER A 616 -0.70 -0.92 -30.20
N LEU A 617 0.20 -1.74 -30.77
CA LEU A 617 1.55 -1.91 -30.27
C LEU A 617 2.44 -0.76 -30.75
N PHE A 618 3.31 -0.21 -29.88
CA PHE A 618 4.40 0.66 -30.36
C PHE A 618 5.39 -0.16 -31.19
N ASP A 619 5.77 0.35 -32.36
CA ASP A 619 6.99 -0.13 -33.00
C ASP A 619 8.24 0.36 -32.24
N SER A 620 9.39 -0.28 -32.46
CA SER A 620 10.62 0.05 -31.72
C SER A 620 11.13 1.49 -31.98
N LYS A 621 10.86 2.06 -33.16
CA LYS A 621 11.26 3.43 -33.50
C LYS A 621 10.35 4.45 -32.80
N GLU A 622 9.04 4.19 -32.77
CA GLU A 622 8.07 4.98 -32.01
C GLU A 622 8.35 4.92 -30.50
N ALA A 623 8.62 3.72 -29.96
CA ALA A 623 8.99 3.54 -28.56
C ALA A 623 10.28 4.31 -28.22
N SER A 624 11.31 4.23 -29.08
CA SER A 624 12.57 4.96 -28.90
C SER A 624 12.36 6.48 -28.90
N LYS A 625 11.55 6.98 -29.84
CA LYS A 625 11.19 8.40 -29.91
C LYS A 625 10.44 8.83 -28.64
N TYR A 626 9.45 8.06 -28.22
CA TYR A 626 8.64 8.35 -27.03
C TYR A 626 9.50 8.39 -25.76
N VAL A 627 10.37 7.40 -25.55
CA VAL A 627 11.31 7.39 -24.41
C VAL A 627 12.28 8.57 -24.47
N THR A 628 12.81 8.90 -25.64
CA THR A 628 13.72 10.05 -25.81
C THR A 628 13.02 11.37 -25.47
N GLU A 629 11.78 11.58 -25.92
CA GLU A 629 10.98 12.76 -25.61
C GLU A 629 10.70 12.87 -24.10
N LEU A 630 10.41 11.74 -23.44
CA LEU A 630 10.21 11.67 -21.99
C LEU A 630 11.47 12.04 -21.20
N VAL A 631 12.61 11.42 -21.53
CA VAL A 631 13.90 11.68 -20.87
C VAL A 631 14.34 13.12 -21.08
N ARG A 632 14.17 13.67 -22.30
CA ARG A 632 14.49 15.07 -22.61
C ARG A 632 13.66 16.03 -21.76
N SER A 633 12.35 15.76 -21.65
CA SER A 633 11.42 16.58 -20.86
C SER A 633 11.77 16.58 -19.37
N ALA A 634 12.15 15.41 -18.83
CA ALA A 634 12.61 15.30 -17.45
C ALA A 634 13.93 16.06 -17.20
N THR A 635 14.87 16.01 -18.15
CA THR A 635 16.18 16.66 -18.04
C THR A 635 16.08 18.19 -18.12
N GLN A 636 15.26 18.72 -19.02
CA GLN A 636 15.05 20.17 -19.17
C GLN A 636 14.51 20.80 -17.88
N LYS A 637 13.60 20.12 -17.18
CA LYS A 637 13.05 20.59 -15.89
C LYS A 637 14.07 20.63 -14.76
N LYS A 638 14.97 19.65 -14.69
CA LYS A 638 16.01 19.62 -13.66
C LYS A 638 16.94 20.84 -13.76
N ASN A 639 17.21 21.29 -14.98
CA ASN A 639 18.03 22.47 -15.23
C ASN A 639 17.31 23.77 -14.90
N THR A 640 15.99 23.86 -15.11
CA THR A 640 15.22 25.07 -14.76
C THR A 640 14.97 25.19 -13.25
N SER A 641 14.72 24.08 -12.54
CA SER A 641 14.50 24.11 -11.08
C SER A 641 15.79 24.39 -10.29
N ALA A 642 16.94 23.89 -10.75
CA ALA A 642 18.25 24.15 -10.13
C ALA A 642 18.64 25.64 -10.14
N THR A 643 18.04 26.46 -11.00
CA THR A 643 18.31 27.90 -11.08
C THR A 643 17.40 28.79 -10.21
N LYS A 644 16.41 28.22 -9.51
CA LYS A 644 15.39 28.98 -8.75
C LYS A 644 15.17 28.56 -7.30
N GLY A 645 15.97 27.63 -6.75
CA GLY A 645 15.91 27.28 -5.33
C GLY A 645 16.87 28.12 -4.48
N PRO A 646 16.52 28.49 -3.23
CA PRO A 646 17.51 28.98 -2.28
C PRO A 646 18.56 27.88 -2.04
N PRO A 647 19.82 28.25 -1.73
CA PRO A 647 20.85 27.25 -1.49
C PRO A 647 20.44 26.38 -0.30
N MET A 648 20.11 25.11 -0.55
CA MET A 648 20.09 24.10 0.51
C MET A 648 21.51 24.01 1.03
N THR A 649 21.71 24.51 2.25
CA THR A 649 22.92 24.30 3.02
C THR A 649 22.99 22.81 3.37
N LEU A 650 24.10 22.19 3.00
CA LEU A 650 24.52 20.87 3.49
C LEU A 650 24.81 20.93 4.99
#